data_AF-A0A2T1G4L3-F1
#
_entry.id   AF-A0A2T1G4L3-F1
#
_cell.length_a   1.000
_cell.length_b   1.000
_cell.length_c   1.000
_cell.angle_alpha   90.00
_cell.angle_beta   90.00
_cell.angle_gamma   90.00
#
_symmetry.space_group_name_H-M   'P 1'
#
loop_
_entity.id
_entity.type
_entity.pdbx_description
1 polymer ?
#
loop_
_entity_poly.entity_id
_entity_poly.type
_entity_poly.pdbx_seq_one_letter_code
_entity_poly.pdbx_strand_id
1 'polypeptide(L)'
;MTYNTSTNTISDSKPLENDGETLTPLMGFIQKILLDEKEAESLDLRCQAEHGNERIAVDWIVEKVARCCRESKVGKKLPTAFYVHISALKTLNSVLIIYEKCAKQNIPNIDEATLVKFQLRQPKISYLFYPDFDTDAHPALQTSIQINLETGEVKSIDYSNSENPPVLHRKETFVTADYPNYEKFARLTRSEEKWGLLDNTSVIGTREGWLKYLGYCGVEIRDHAVVERAKHENSQLSMPKIDRHKAAIIRNSISKPMRLVLEADLFIDGDTFFDYGCGYGGDTQHIGQEGYAAAGWDPYYQPDSQQIKADIVNIGYVINVIESLGERREALLNAWELTNKLLIVAAQVLIDDGERGQIAYGDGIITSWNTFQKYYEQEELKVYIDQVLNVDAIPVALGIYFVFRDAAEAQSFRASRLRSHLLTPRVRSQVKRFEDYAEMLAPLMAFVSDRGRLPVKNELIAEESAIKGEFHSFNRAWRVILQATDADDWETIADKRRQDLLVYLALNRLGDSLQDGDAVRPSMRRLPAQIRNDIKGLFDSYQKACTLADLMLYSLGKADIVADCCEDSAIGYKQPGSLSVHVSLLEELDPLLRLYEGCANRTIGRLDGATIIKFHTRKPQISYLFYPDFDTNPHPALHTAMHIHLRDLSVSYEDYSDAYNPPILVKKEAFVNPNYPHYEKFAKLTRQEEKLGIFDGSVVKKYREWVKCLEDNCVRIKGHKLFWRSDADPERLKILQKAASERQSPKMATNAGKIERTAEAAEDTEDGKEEGEEVMSLREEK
;
A
#
# COMPACT_ATOMS: atom_id res chain seq x y z
N MET A 1 -25.02 19.91 -3.95
CA MET A 1 -25.10 20.75 -5.17
C MET A 1 -24.73 19.87 -6.34
N THR A 2 -25.69 19.60 -7.22
CA THR A 2 -25.49 18.73 -8.39
C THR A 2 -24.77 19.53 -9.49
N TYR A 3 -23.53 19.17 -9.77
CA TYR A 3 -22.84 19.59 -10.98
C TYR A 3 -23.51 18.92 -12.18
N ASN A 4 -23.94 19.70 -13.15
CA ASN A 4 -24.46 19.15 -14.40
C ASN A 4 -23.26 18.82 -15.29
N THR A 5 -22.66 17.64 -15.11
CA THR A 5 -21.63 17.09 -16.01
C THR A 5 -22.31 16.66 -17.31
N SER A 6 -22.60 17.61 -18.18
CA SER A 6 -22.89 17.30 -19.58
C SER A 6 -21.59 16.89 -20.25
N THR A 7 -21.28 15.59 -20.23
CA THR A 7 -20.29 14.98 -21.14
C THR A 7 -20.82 15.10 -22.56
N ASN A 8 -20.57 16.21 -23.22
CA ASN A 8 -20.69 16.30 -24.67
C ASN A 8 -19.43 15.69 -25.28
N THR A 9 -19.52 14.41 -25.65
CA THR A 9 -18.59 13.81 -26.61
C THR A 9 -18.81 14.51 -27.95
N ILE A 10 -17.97 15.50 -28.27
CA ILE A 10 -17.93 16.06 -29.62
C ILE A 10 -17.20 15.03 -30.49
N SER A 11 -17.96 14.06 -31.02
CA SER A 11 -17.49 13.19 -32.09
C SER A 11 -17.78 13.88 -33.42
N ASP A 12 -16.89 14.78 -33.85
CA ASP A 12 -16.78 15.16 -35.26
C ASP A 12 -15.45 15.90 -35.50
N SER A 13 -14.37 15.13 -35.68
CA SER A 13 -13.15 15.64 -36.30
C SER A 13 -12.43 14.53 -37.06
N LYS A 14 -11.99 14.83 -38.29
CA LYS A 14 -11.30 13.90 -39.18
C LYS A 14 -9.89 13.55 -38.65
N PRO A 15 -9.50 12.26 -38.62
CA PRO A 15 -8.20 11.81 -38.12
C PRO A 15 -7.03 12.08 -39.09
N LEU A 16 -5.80 12.03 -38.54
CA LEU A 16 -4.57 12.00 -39.33
C LEU A 16 -4.44 10.64 -40.04
N GLU A 17 -4.63 10.62 -41.36
CA GLU A 17 -4.41 9.44 -42.18
C GLU A 17 -2.93 9.32 -42.56
N ASN A 18 -2.33 8.18 -42.24
CA ASN A 18 -1.15 7.68 -42.92
C ASN A 18 -1.36 6.18 -43.15
N ASP A 19 -1.34 5.76 -44.42
CA ASP A 19 -1.46 4.35 -44.83
C ASP A 19 -2.67 3.58 -44.22
N GLY A 20 -3.78 4.26 -43.94
CA GLY A 20 -5.06 3.62 -43.60
C GLY A 20 -5.33 3.33 -42.11
N GLU A 21 -4.49 3.78 -41.17
CA GLU A 21 -4.73 3.64 -39.72
C GLU A 21 -4.89 5.00 -38.99
N THR A 22 -5.90 5.09 -38.11
CA THR A 22 -6.16 6.24 -37.21
C THR A 22 -5.14 6.30 -36.06
N LEU A 23 -4.27 7.30 -36.05
CA LEU A 23 -3.25 7.50 -35.00
C LEU A 23 -3.75 8.40 -33.86
N THR A 24 -3.39 8.07 -32.62
CA THR A 24 -3.63 8.95 -31.46
C THR A 24 -2.73 10.22 -31.53
N PRO A 25 -3.10 11.33 -30.86
CA PRO A 25 -2.26 12.53 -30.81
C PRO A 25 -0.83 12.26 -30.33
N LEU A 26 -0.67 11.32 -29.40
CA LEU A 26 0.63 10.89 -28.90
C LEU A 26 1.47 10.18 -29.98
N MET A 27 0.88 9.31 -30.79
CA MET A 27 1.58 8.66 -31.91
C MET A 27 2.00 9.67 -32.98
N GLY A 28 1.14 10.64 -33.30
CA GLY A 28 1.48 11.75 -34.19
C GLY A 28 2.60 12.64 -33.66
N PHE A 29 2.69 12.80 -32.33
CA PHE A 29 3.79 13.48 -31.67
C PHE A 29 5.11 12.72 -31.77
N ILE A 30 5.11 11.41 -31.49
CA ILE A 30 6.30 10.54 -31.61
C ILE A 30 6.88 10.63 -33.02
N GLN A 31 6.05 10.50 -34.04
CA GLN A 31 6.48 10.55 -35.42
C GLN A 31 7.14 11.88 -35.78
N LYS A 32 6.56 13.01 -35.35
CA LYS A 32 7.09 14.35 -35.64
C LYS A 32 8.38 14.66 -34.89
N ILE A 33 8.53 14.20 -33.65
CA ILE A 33 9.82 14.35 -32.92
C ILE A 33 10.92 13.53 -33.58
N LEU A 34 10.64 12.29 -33.97
CA LEU A 34 11.62 11.44 -34.68
C LEU A 34 12.03 12.02 -36.04
N LEU A 35 11.18 12.88 -36.64
CA LEU A 35 11.49 13.62 -37.86
C LEU A 35 12.25 14.93 -37.59
N ASP A 36 11.94 15.64 -36.51
CA ASP A 36 12.60 16.89 -36.08
C ASP A 36 14.04 16.66 -35.59
N GLU A 37 14.31 15.50 -34.97
CA GLU A 37 15.59 15.18 -34.32
C GLU A 37 16.54 14.30 -35.15
N LYS A 38 16.37 14.22 -36.48
CA LYS A 38 17.31 13.48 -37.34
C LYS A 38 18.68 14.17 -37.45
N GLU A 39 19.48 14.05 -36.39
CA GLU A 39 20.94 13.93 -36.36
C GLU A 39 21.43 13.63 -34.92
N ALA A 40 21.10 12.44 -34.38
CA ALA A 40 21.94 11.73 -33.40
C ALA A 40 21.41 10.29 -33.19
N GLU A 41 22.22 9.34 -33.64
CA GLU A 41 22.30 7.89 -33.33
C GLU A 41 21.03 7.04 -33.14
N SER A 42 21.02 5.95 -33.90
CA SER A 42 19.98 4.93 -34.03
C SER A 42 19.35 4.48 -32.71
N LEU A 43 18.11 4.93 -32.44
CA LEU A 43 17.15 4.06 -31.75
C LEU A 43 16.48 3.19 -32.81
N ASP A 44 16.72 1.89 -32.71
CA ASP A 44 16.12 0.83 -33.52
C ASP A 44 14.64 0.64 -33.18
N LEU A 45 13.82 1.65 -33.48
CA LEU A 45 12.38 1.67 -33.22
C LEU A 45 11.55 1.04 -34.35
N ARG A 46 12.18 0.44 -35.36
CA ARG A 46 11.47 -0.25 -36.46
C ARG A 46 11.16 -1.72 -36.15
N CYS A 47 11.64 -2.26 -35.03
CA CYS A 47 11.46 -3.66 -34.63
C CYS A 47 10.62 -3.84 -33.37
N GLN A 48 9.55 -3.07 -33.13
CA GLN A 48 8.76 -3.22 -31.88
C GLN A 48 7.26 -2.97 -32.03
N ALA A 49 6.64 -3.48 -33.10
CA ALA A 49 5.19 -3.59 -33.21
C ALA A 49 4.70 -4.92 -32.59
N GLU A 50 4.84 -5.08 -31.27
CA GLU A 50 4.16 -6.12 -30.48
C GLU A 50 3.48 -5.48 -29.25
N HIS A 51 2.29 -5.98 -28.91
CA HIS A 51 1.46 -5.47 -27.80
C HIS A 51 2.18 -5.66 -26.45
N GLY A 52 2.90 -4.62 -26.01
CA GLY A 52 3.70 -4.60 -24.78
C GLY A 52 4.65 -3.40 -24.67
N ASN A 53 5.04 -2.78 -25.80
CA ASN A 53 5.99 -1.65 -25.85
C ASN A 53 5.38 -0.24 -25.83
N GLU A 54 4.04 -0.11 -25.91
CA GLU A 54 3.38 1.21 -25.90
C GLU A 54 3.66 2.00 -24.62
N ARG A 55 3.73 1.31 -23.47
CA ARG A 55 3.93 1.94 -22.17
C ARG A 55 5.34 2.54 -21.99
N ILE A 56 6.37 1.86 -22.54
CA ILE A 56 7.75 2.35 -22.50
C ILE A 56 7.90 3.61 -23.36
N ALA A 57 7.21 3.68 -24.49
CA ALA A 57 7.19 4.86 -25.35
C ALA A 57 6.48 6.06 -24.67
N VAL A 58 5.36 5.81 -23.98
CA VAL A 58 4.63 6.85 -23.20
C VAL A 58 5.51 7.43 -22.09
N ASP A 59 6.16 6.58 -21.30
CA ASP A 59 7.01 7.01 -20.18
C ASP A 59 8.18 7.88 -20.65
N TRP A 60 8.86 7.47 -21.73
CA TRP A 60 9.93 8.24 -22.35
C TRP A 60 9.47 9.63 -22.82
N ILE A 61 8.28 9.73 -23.41
CA ILE A 61 7.70 11.01 -23.86
C ILE A 61 7.40 11.92 -22.68
N VAL A 62 6.74 11.38 -21.65
CA VAL A 62 6.38 12.15 -20.45
C VAL A 62 7.65 12.70 -19.79
N GLU A 63 8.71 11.89 -19.68
CA GLU A 63 10.00 12.32 -19.15
C GLU A 63 10.65 13.42 -20.00
N LYS A 64 10.63 13.26 -21.33
CA LYS A 64 11.21 14.23 -22.27
C LYS A 64 10.49 15.58 -22.24
N VAL A 65 9.15 15.57 -22.27
CA VAL A 65 8.32 16.78 -22.13
C VAL A 65 8.58 17.42 -20.77
N ALA A 66 8.64 16.63 -19.69
CA ALA A 66 8.91 17.15 -18.37
C ALA A 66 10.29 17.82 -18.28
N ARG A 67 11.33 17.24 -18.88
CA ARG A 67 12.67 17.83 -18.97
C ARG A 67 12.65 19.17 -19.70
N CYS A 68 12.05 19.23 -20.89
CA CYS A 68 11.93 20.48 -21.66
C CYS A 68 11.16 21.58 -20.90
N CYS A 69 10.09 21.21 -20.19
CA CYS A 69 9.35 22.13 -19.33
C CYS A 69 10.20 22.68 -18.18
N ARG A 70 11.01 21.84 -17.53
CA ARG A 70 11.92 22.26 -16.44
C ARG A 70 13.04 23.17 -16.94
N GLU A 71 13.53 22.96 -18.15
CA GLU A 71 14.59 23.76 -18.78
C GLU A 71 14.08 25.08 -19.38
N SER A 72 12.77 25.24 -19.58
CA SER A 72 12.20 26.45 -20.21
C SER A 72 12.58 27.74 -19.47
N LYS A 73 12.93 28.80 -20.20
CA LYS A 73 13.26 30.11 -19.63
C LYS A 73 12.04 30.97 -19.31
N VAL A 74 10.90 30.65 -19.89
CA VAL A 74 9.62 31.34 -19.71
C VAL A 74 8.55 30.34 -19.27
N GLY A 75 7.60 30.77 -18.45
CA GLY A 75 6.50 29.95 -17.93
C GLY A 75 6.67 29.56 -16.46
N LYS A 76 5.53 29.38 -15.79
CA LYS A 76 5.44 29.02 -14.38
C LYS A 76 5.64 27.52 -14.19
N LYS A 77 6.64 27.16 -13.40
CA LYS A 77 7.00 25.76 -13.11
C LYS A 77 6.46 25.36 -11.74
N LEU A 78 5.73 24.25 -11.69
CA LEU A 78 5.28 23.59 -10.47
C LEU A 78 5.79 22.12 -10.46
N PRO A 79 5.77 21.41 -9.32
CA PRO A 79 6.30 20.04 -9.23
C PRO A 79 5.65 19.06 -10.22
N THR A 80 4.37 19.25 -10.54
CA THR A 80 3.59 18.33 -11.39
C THR A 80 3.10 18.95 -12.69
N ALA A 81 3.26 20.27 -12.89
CA ALA A 81 2.71 20.98 -14.04
C ALA A 81 3.57 22.18 -14.46
N PHE A 82 3.49 22.55 -15.73
CA PHE A 82 4.13 23.73 -16.30
C PHE A 82 3.10 24.57 -17.07
N TYR A 83 3.09 25.88 -16.84
CA TYR A 83 2.11 26.80 -17.42
C TYR A 83 2.79 27.90 -18.21
N VAL A 84 2.21 28.25 -19.35
CA VAL A 84 2.74 29.30 -20.24
C VAL A 84 1.60 30.02 -20.94
N HIS A 85 1.76 31.32 -21.16
CA HIS A 85 0.82 32.11 -21.94
C HIS A 85 0.98 31.83 -23.44
N ILE A 86 -0.12 31.86 -24.20
CA ILE A 86 -0.10 31.51 -25.64
C ILE A 86 0.89 32.36 -26.46
N SER A 87 1.11 33.62 -26.08
CA SER A 87 2.09 34.50 -26.74
C SER A 87 3.53 33.99 -26.62
N ALA A 88 3.84 33.24 -25.56
CA ALA A 88 5.17 32.72 -25.29
C ALA A 88 5.38 31.30 -25.85
N LEU A 89 4.32 30.61 -26.33
CA LEU A 89 4.42 29.24 -26.86
C LEU A 89 5.48 29.09 -27.96
N LYS A 90 5.56 30.08 -28.86
CA LYS A 90 6.51 30.07 -29.99
C LYS A 90 7.98 30.18 -29.55
N THR A 91 8.22 30.57 -28.31
CA THR A 91 9.57 30.72 -27.74
C THR A 91 10.05 29.48 -26.98
N LEU A 92 9.17 28.49 -26.81
CA LEU A 92 9.49 27.23 -26.14
C LEU A 92 10.36 26.32 -27.01
N ASN A 93 10.90 25.28 -26.38
CA ASN A 93 11.61 24.21 -27.07
C ASN A 93 10.72 23.57 -28.15
N SER A 94 11.29 23.17 -29.30
CA SER A 94 10.55 22.59 -30.43
C SER A 94 9.71 21.37 -30.02
N VAL A 95 10.21 20.55 -29.09
CA VAL A 95 9.48 19.44 -28.46
C VAL A 95 8.13 19.90 -27.89
N LEU A 96 8.10 20.98 -27.11
CA LEU A 96 6.86 21.48 -26.49
C LEU A 96 5.91 22.08 -27.53
N ILE A 97 6.45 22.73 -28.56
CA ILE A 97 5.67 23.28 -29.68
C ILE A 97 5.02 22.15 -30.48
N ILE A 98 5.76 21.08 -30.77
CA ILE A 98 5.24 19.92 -31.50
C ILE A 98 4.19 19.21 -30.63
N TYR A 99 4.41 19.10 -29.31
CA TYR A 99 3.48 18.49 -28.38
C TYR A 99 2.12 19.22 -28.35
N GLU A 100 2.14 20.55 -28.21
CA GLU A 100 0.95 21.39 -28.26
C GLU A 100 0.24 21.28 -29.62
N LYS A 101 0.99 21.37 -30.73
CA LYS A 101 0.42 21.24 -32.08
C LYS A 101 -0.27 19.91 -32.30
N CYS A 102 0.31 18.80 -31.85
CA CYS A 102 -0.33 17.48 -31.98
C CYS A 102 -1.61 17.39 -31.15
N ALA A 103 -1.64 17.98 -29.96
CA ALA A 103 -2.84 18.02 -29.15
C ALA A 103 -3.96 18.87 -29.79
N LYS A 104 -3.59 19.99 -30.43
CA LYS A 104 -4.54 20.95 -31.03
C LYS A 104 -5.20 20.45 -32.32
N GLN A 105 -4.60 19.50 -33.03
CA GLN A 105 -5.04 19.04 -34.35
C GLN A 105 -6.47 18.47 -34.40
N ASN A 106 -7.04 18.06 -33.26
CA ASN A 106 -8.32 17.36 -33.19
C ASN A 106 -9.44 18.15 -32.46
N ILE A 107 -9.26 19.44 -32.17
CA ILE A 107 -10.25 20.20 -31.40
C ILE A 107 -10.51 21.60 -31.98
N PRO A 108 -11.75 21.94 -32.35
CA PRO A 108 -12.13 23.29 -32.73
C PRO A 108 -12.19 24.24 -31.51
N ASN A 109 -12.00 25.55 -31.72
CA ASN A 109 -12.15 26.62 -30.72
C ASN A 109 -11.11 26.69 -29.57
N ILE A 110 -9.87 26.26 -29.80
CA ILE A 110 -8.75 26.47 -28.84
C ILE A 110 -7.95 27.76 -29.13
N ASP A 111 -8.22 28.43 -30.26
CA ASP A 111 -7.43 29.60 -30.70
C ASP A 111 -7.51 30.81 -29.75
N GLU A 112 -8.52 30.86 -28.88
CA GLU A 112 -8.72 31.91 -27.87
C GLU A 112 -8.17 31.53 -26.47
N ALA A 113 -7.50 30.39 -26.34
CA ALA A 113 -6.92 29.98 -25.06
C ALA A 113 -5.92 31.03 -24.55
N THR A 114 -5.91 31.30 -23.26
CA THR A 114 -4.98 32.26 -22.66
C THR A 114 -3.69 31.57 -22.20
N LEU A 115 -3.84 30.46 -21.46
CA LEU A 115 -2.71 29.68 -20.97
C LEU A 115 -2.77 28.24 -21.47
N VAL A 116 -1.59 27.66 -21.66
CA VAL A 116 -1.39 26.24 -21.89
C VAL A 116 -0.70 25.63 -20.67
N LYS A 117 -1.26 24.53 -20.18
CA LYS A 117 -0.75 23.74 -19.05
C LYS A 117 -0.27 22.38 -19.54
N PHE A 118 1.00 22.08 -19.35
CA PHE A 118 1.59 20.77 -19.57
C PHE A 118 1.63 19.99 -18.25
N GLN A 119 1.16 18.74 -18.26
CA GLN A 119 1.29 17.85 -17.10
C GLN A 119 2.65 17.12 -17.18
N LEU A 120 3.38 17.03 -16.07
CA LEU A 120 4.76 16.52 -16.06
C LEU A 120 4.88 15.02 -15.76
N ARG A 121 3.77 14.37 -15.39
CA ARG A 121 3.71 12.94 -15.01
C ARG A 121 2.73 12.13 -15.84
N GLN A 122 1.97 12.79 -16.73
CA GLN A 122 0.94 12.16 -17.55
C GLN A 122 0.96 12.81 -18.93
N PRO A 123 0.61 12.10 -20.01
CA PRO A 123 0.55 12.65 -21.36
C PRO A 123 -0.71 13.51 -21.55
N LYS A 124 -0.86 14.57 -20.73
CA LYS A 124 -2.00 15.47 -20.71
C LYS A 124 -1.57 16.91 -20.91
N ILE A 125 -2.38 17.64 -21.67
CA ILE A 125 -2.27 19.09 -21.83
C ILE A 125 -3.62 19.74 -21.53
N SER A 126 -3.62 20.99 -21.06
CA SER A 126 -4.86 21.73 -20.82
C SER A 126 -4.77 23.16 -21.33
N TYR A 127 -5.87 23.67 -21.85
CA TYR A 127 -6.05 25.03 -22.33
C TYR A 127 -7.00 25.77 -21.39
N LEU A 128 -6.54 26.90 -20.86
CA LEU A 128 -7.24 27.68 -19.84
C LEU A 128 -7.60 29.06 -20.40
N PHE A 129 -8.86 29.45 -20.21
CA PHE A 129 -9.42 30.67 -20.77
C PHE A 129 -9.64 31.72 -19.68
N TYR A 130 -8.94 32.84 -19.79
CA TYR A 130 -9.03 34.01 -18.91
C TYR A 130 -9.26 35.25 -19.80
N PRO A 131 -10.51 35.56 -20.20
CA PRO A 131 -10.79 36.66 -21.12
C PRO A 131 -10.28 38.02 -20.58
N ASP A 132 -10.30 38.18 -19.26
CA ASP A 132 -9.84 39.39 -18.57
C ASP A 132 -8.36 39.33 -18.15
N PHE A 133 -7.54 38.50 -18.81
CA PHE A 133 -6.14 38.29 -18.42
C PHE A 133 -5.32 39.57 -18.34
N ASP A 134 -5.54 40.53 -19.23
CA ASP A 134 -4.82 41.81 -19.23
C ASP A 134 -5.44 42.86 -18.30
N THR A 135 -6.76 42.84 -18.17
CA THR A 135 -7.56 43.91 -17.55
C THR A 135 -7.81 43.68 -16.06
N ASP A 136 -8.03 42.45 -15.62
CA ASP A 136 -8.17 42.10 -14.21
C ASP A 136 -6.80 41.82 -13.59
N ALA A 137 -6.59 42.22 -12.33
CA ALA A 137 -5.42 41.85 -11.57
C ALA A 137 -5.34 40.34 -11.31
N HIS A 138 -6.50 39.72 -11.02
CA HIS A 138 -6.65 38.32 -10.67
C HIS A 138 -7.80 37.70 -11.45
N PRO A 139 -7.63 37.54 -12.77
CA PRO A 139 -8.70 37.09 -13.65
C PRO A 139 -9.21 35.72 -13.21
N ALA A 140 -10.53 35.57 -13.24
CA ALA A 140 -11.19 34.29 -12.98
C ALA A 140 -11.08 33.37 -14.19
N LEU A 141 -10.88 32.08 -13.93
CA LEU A 141 -10.93 31.05 -14.97
C LEU A 141 -12.35 30.94 -15.49
N GLN A 142 -12.54 31.10 -16.80
CA GLN A 142 -13.84 30.95 -17.45
C GLN A 142 -14.06 29.53 -17.91
N THR A 143 -13.08 28.93 -18.59
CA THR A 143 -13.20 27.59 -19.16
C THR A 143 -11.87 26.86 -19.08
N SER A 144 -11.90 25.54 -18.91
CA SER A 144 -10.74 24.66 -19.00
C SER A 144 -11.03 23.48 -19.92
N ILE A 145 -10.17 23.26 -20.92
CA ILE A 145 -10.24 22.10 -21.81
C ILE A 145 -8.97 21.27 -21.59
N GLN A 146 -9.11 20.04 -21.14
CA GLN A 146 -8.02 19.08 -20.97
C GLN A 146 -8.08 18.01 -22.05
N ILE A 147 -6.92 17.64 -22.56
CA ILE A 147 -6.75 16.60 -23.58
C ILE A 147 -5.80 15.55 -23.02
N ASN A 148 -6.20 14.29 -23.08
CA ASN A 148 -5.34 13.15 -22.88
C ASN A 148 -4.80 12.69 -24.24
N LEU A 149 -3.50 12.86 -24.47
CA LEU A 149 -2.91 12.58 -25.79
C LEU A 149 -2.79 11.08 -26.07
N GLU A 150 -2.75 10.25 -25.03
CA GLU A 150 -2.67 8.78 -25.16
C GLU A 150 -4.00 8.20 -25.64
N THR A 151 -5.11 8.65 -25.04
CA THR A 151 -6.46 8.13 -25.34
C THR A 151 -7.24 8.97 -26.36
N GLY A 152 -6.82 10.22 -26.58
CA GLY A 152 -7.59 11.21 -27.33
C GLY A 152 -8.77 11.82 -26.56
N GLU A 153 -8.99 11.44 -25.29
CA GLU A 153 -10.11 11.95 -24.49
C GLU A 153 -10.00 13.46 -24.26
N VAL A 154 -11.12 14.16 -24.42
CA VAL A 154 -11.25 15.60 -24.20
C VAL A 154 -12.25 15.87 -23.08
N LYS A 155 -11.82 16.58 -22.05
CA LYS A 155 -12.67 17.00 -20.92
C LYS A 155 -12.75 18.53 -20.87
N SER A 156 -13.95 19.08 -20.99
CA SER A 156 -14.21 20.51 -20.86
C SER A 156 -14.96 20.81 -19.56
N ILE A 157 -14.57 21.90 -18.89
CA ILE A 157 -15.23 22.42 -17.68
C ILE A 157 -15.46 23.91 -17.87
N ASP A 158 -16.72 24.34 -17.75
CA ASP A 158 -17.15 25.73 -17.80
C ASP A 158 -17.38 26.27 -16.38
N TYR A 159 -16.70 27.36 -16.05
CA TYR A 159 -16.74 28.06 -14.77
C TYR A 159 -17.45 29.43 -14.88
N SER A 160 -17.99 29.80 -16.04
CA SER A 160 -18.64 31.09 -16.27
C SER A 160 -19.82 31.36 -15.32
N ASN A 161 -20.54 30.30 -14.92
CA ASN A 161 -21.63 30.37 -13.95
C ASN A 161 -21.19 30.01 -12.51
N SER A 162 -19.88 29.89 -12.25
CA SER A 162 -19.37 29.61 -10.92
C SER A 162 -19.42 30.88 -10.06
N GLU A 163 -20.02 30.78 -8.87
CA GLU A 163 -19.99 31.86 -7.88
C GLU A 163 -18.59 32.04 -7.27
N ASN A 164 -17.74 31.00 -7.31
CA ASN A 164 -16.39 31.02 -6.77
C ASN A 164 -15.36 30.36 -7.72
N PRO A 165 -15.07 30.98 -8.88
CA PRO A 165 -14.14 30.43 -9.86
C PRO A 165 -12.69 30.49 -9.36
N PRO A 166 -11.80 29.60 -9.86
CA PRO A 166 -10.36 29.74 -9.64
C PRO A 166 -9.86 31.10 -10.17
N VAL A 167 -8.93 31.73 -9.46
CA VAL A 167 -8.31 33.00 -9.89
C VAL A 167 -6.81 32.87 -10.11
N LEU A 168 -6.30 33.65 -11.05
CA LEU A 168 -4.91 33.57 -11.46
C LEU A 168 -4.03 34.59 -10.73
N HIS A 169 -2.89 34.13 -10.20
CA HIS A 169 -1.87 34.97 -9.56
C HIS A 169 -0.52 34.89 -10.27
N ARG A 170 0.33 35.89 -10.03
CA ARG A 170 1.70 35.98 -10.54
C ARG A 170 1.75 35.95 -12.07
N LYS A 171 0.97 36.81 -12.72
CA LYS A 171 0.76 36.78 -14.18
C LYS A 171 2.05 36.97 -14.97
N GLU A 172 3.03 37.69 -14.42
CA GLU A 172 4.35 37.89 -15.01
C GLU A 172 5.12 36.57 -15.21
N THR A 173 4.80 35.52 -14.46
CA THR A 173 5.47 34.21 -14.60
C THR A 173 5.07 33.44 -15.85
N PHE A 174 3.92 33.77 -16.46
CA PHE A 174 3.41 33.04 -17.63
C PHE A 174 3.84 33.66 -18.96
N VAL A 175 4.27 34.92 -18.97
CA VAL A 175 4.58 35.71 -20.17
C VAL A 175 6.07 36.02 -20.28
N THR A 176 6.52 36.43 -21.47
CA THR A 176 7.89 36.91 -21.70
C THR A 176 8.09 38.33 -21.19
N ALA A 177 9.34 38.75 -21.02
CA ALA A 177 9.69 40.07 -20.50
C ALA A 177 9.31 41.24 -21.45
N ASP A 178 9.12 40.97 -22.74
CA ASP A 178 8.66 41.93 -23.76
C ASP A 178 7.12 42.02 -23.85
N TYR A 179 6.39 41.26 -23.03
CA TYR A 179 4.93 41.31 -23.02
C TYR A 179 4.44 42.71 -22.56
N PRO A 180 3.48 43.35 -23.25
CA PRO A 180 3.11 44.75 -23.00
C PRO A 180 2.80 45.11 -21.54
N ASN A 181 2.18 44.19 -20.80
CA ASN A 181 1.80 44.37 -19.39
C ASN A 181 2.76 43.70 -18.39
N TYR A 182 3.92 43.17 -18.83
CA TYR A 182 4.86 42.44 -17.98
C TYR A 182 5.22 43.23 -16.72
N GLU A 183 5.69 44.48 -16.88
CA GLU A 183 6.14 45.30 -15.76
C GLU A 183 4.99 45.67 -14.81
N LYS A 184 3.77 45.83 -15.35
CA LYS A 184 2.54 46.05 -14.55
C LYS A 184 2.27 44.85 -13.65
N PHE A 185 2.33 43.63 -14.19
CA PHE A 185 2.12 42.39 -13.44
C PHE A 185 3.23 42.13 -12.42
N ALA A 186 4.49 42.30 -12.83
CA ALA A 186 5.64 42.09 -11.94
C ALA A 186 5.63 43.08 -10.76
N ARG A 187 5.24 44.33 -10.99
CA ARG A 187 5.06 45.32 -9.92
C ARG A 187 3.96 44.93 -8.94
N LEU A 188 2.82 44.45 -9.44
CA LEU A 188 1.74 43.94 -8.60
C LEU A 188 2.23 42.78 -7.73
N THR A 189 2.85 41.76 -8.32
CA THR A 189 3.36 40.59 -7.59
C THR A 189 4.36 41.01 -6.51
N ARG A 190 5.32 41.89 -6.81
CA ARG A 190 6.27 42.42 -5.79
C ARG A 190 5.56 43.15 -4.65
N SER A 191 4.50 43.90 -4.96
CA SER A 191 3.68 44.56 -3.95
C SER A 191 2.98 43.52 -3.08
N GLU A 192 2.36 42.51 -3.68
CA GLU A 192 1.63 41.45 -2.98
C GLU A 192 2.54 40.62 -2.08
N GLU A 193 3.74 40.24 -2.55
CA GLU A 193 4.75 39.57 -1.74
C GLU A 193 5.19 40.42 -0.55
N LYS A 194 5.40 41.74 -0.76
CA LYS A 194 5.77 42.65 0.33
C LYS A 194 4.69 42.74 1.41
N TRP A 195 3.42 42.63 1.01
CA TRP A 195 2.27 42.61 1.92
C TRP A 195 1.96 41.22 2.48
N GLY A 196 2.73 40.19 2.13
CA GLY A 196 2.50 38.80 2.53
C GLY A 196 1.27 38.16 1.87
N LEU A 197 0.70 38.79 0.84
CA LEU A 197 -0.57 38.36 0.21
C LEU A 197 -0.44 37.07 -0.60
N LEU A 198 0.78 36.60 -0.88
CA LEU A 198 1.02 35.37 -1.65
C LEU A 198 1.54 34.22 -0.79
N ASP A 199 1.67 34.41 0.53
CA ASP A 199 2.24 33.42 1.45
C ASP A 199 1.28 32.25 1.68
N ASN A 200 -0.03 32.50 1.63
CA ASN A 200 -1.06 31.48 1.78
C ASN A 200 -1.65 31.06 0.43
N THR A 201 -0.83 30.38 -0.38
CA THR A 201 -1.16 29.94 -1.76
C THR A 201 -2.42 29.10 -1.89
N SER A 202 -2.92 28.59 -0.77
CA SER A 202 -4.03 27.67 -0.68
C SER A 202 -5.41 28.30 -0.43
N VAL A 203 -5.41 29.52 0.09
CA VAL A 203 -6.64 30.30 0.36
C VAL A 203 -6.95 31.21 -0.83
N ILE A 204 -5.91 31.67 -1.51
CA ILE A 204 -6.01 32.68 -2.57
C ILE A 204 -6.46 32.11 -3.92
N GLY A 205 -6.46 30.78 -4.09
CA GLY A 205 -6.71 30.14 -5.39
C GLY A 205 -8.13 30.29 -5.96
N THR A 206 -9.10 30.80 -5.20
CA THR A 206 -10.48 31.04 -5.66
C THR A 206 -10.91 32.49 -5.43
N ARG A 207 -11.85 33.01 -6.23
CA ARG A 207 -12.25 34.43 -6.20
C ARG A 207 -12.72 34.88 -4.83
N GLU A 208 -13.57 34.10 -4.19
CA GLU A 208 -14.09 34.37 -2.86
C GLU A 208 -12.99 34.30 -1.80
N GLY A 209 -12.12 33.29 -1.87
CA GLY A 209 -10.97 33.14 -0.97
C GLY A 209 -10.00 34.31 -1.08
N TRP A 210 -9.71 34.75 -2.31
CA TRP A 210 -8.86 35.90 -2.59
C TRP A 210 -9.44 37.21 -2.06
N LEU A 211 -10.71 37.50 -2.36
CA LEU A 211 -11.38 38.72 -1.88
C LEU A 211 -11.48 38.76 -0.35
N LYS A 212 -11.74 37.62 0.30
CA LYS A 212 -11.73 37.51 1.76
C LYS A 212 -10.35 37.78 2.34
N TYR A 213 -9.30 37.25 1.71
CA TYR A 213 -7.93 37.40 2.19
C TYR A 213 -7.43 38.85 2.05
N LEU A 214 -7.74 39.52 0.94
CA LEU A 214 -7.51 40.97 0.78
C LEU A 214 -8.22 41.77 1.89
N GLY A 215 -9.51 41.46 2.13
CA GLY A 215 -10.29 42.08 3.20
C GLY A 215 -9.68 41.89 4.59
N TYR A 216 -9.17 40.69 4.88
CA TYR A 216 -8.48 40.37 6.13
C TYR A 216 -7.18 41.19 6.30
N CYS A 217 -6.38 41.29 5.25
CA CYS A 217 -5.16 42.09 5.25
C CYS A 217 -5.42 43.60 5.26
N GLY A 218 -6.69 44.03 5.26
CA GLY A 218 -7.08 45.44 5.28
C GLY A 218 -6.72 46.17 3.98
N VAL A 219 -6.56 45.43 2.89
CA VAL A 219 -6.12 45.96 1.59
C VAL A 219 -7.11 45.57 0.50
N GLU A 220 -7.02 46.22 -0.63
CA GLU A 220 -7.73 45.85 -1.85
C GLU A 220 -6.84 46.11 -3.07
N ILE A 221 -7.21 45.52 -4.20
CA ILE A 221 -6.47 45.69 -5.45
C ILE A 221 -7.23 46.69 -6.32
N ARG A 222 -6.59 47.83 -6.62
CA ARG A 222 -7.11 48.83 -7.57
C ARG A 222 -6.10 49.03 -8.69
N ASP A 223 -6.51 48.78 -9.93
CA ASP A 223 -5.66 48.91 -11.14
C ASP A 223 -4.26 48.27 -10.99
N HIS A 224 -4.23 47.01 -10.55
CA HIS A 224 -2.99 46.25 -10.30
C HIS A 224 -2.03 46.94 -9.31
N ALA A 225 -2.59 47.62 -8.31
CA ALA A 225 -1.86 48.11 -7.14
C ALA A 225 -2.59 47.69 -5.85
N VAL A 226 -1.81 47.29 -4.84
CA VAL A 226 -2.31 47.03 -3.49
C VAL A 226 -2.51 48.38 -2.79
N VAL A 227 -3.74 48.68 -2.37
CA VAL A 227 -4.09 49.90 -1.64
C VAL A 227 -4.71 49.55 -0.30
N GLU A 228 -4.42 50.34 0.73
CA GLU A 228 -5.02 50.18 2.06
C GLU A 228 -6.49 50.62 2.03
N ARG A 229 -7.37 49.83 2.66
CA ARG A 229 -8.80 50.07 2.65
C ARG A 229 -9.15 51.22 3.61
N ALA A 230 -9.86 52.25 3.13
CA ALA A 230 -10.35 53.32 3.99
C ALA A 230 -11.26 52.74 5.08
N LYS A 231 -10.96 53.02 6.36
CA LYS A 231 -11.69 52.51 7.52
C LYS A 231 -13.14 52.98 7.50
N HIS A 232 -14.02 52.18 6.89
CA HIS A 232 -15.46 52.26 7.15
C HIS A 232 -15.78 51.40 8.36
N GLU A 233 -16.32 52.04 9.39
CA GLU A 233 -16.92 51.39 10.56
C GLU A 233 -18.03 50.43 10.08
N ASN A 234 -18.05 49.23 10.68
CA ASN A 234 -18.94 48.10 10.39
C ASN A 234 -18.62 47.21 9.18
N SER A 235 -17.68 46.29 9.37
CA SER A 235 -17.92 44.85 9.12
C SER A 235 -16.80 44.02 9.76
N GLN A 236 -17.11 43.39 10.90
CA GLN A 236 -16.31 42.28 11.42
C GLN A 236 -16.47 41.09 10.48
N LEU A 237 -15.62 41.01 9.45
CA LEU A 237 -15.40 39.78 8.69
C LEU A 237 -14.10 39.16 9.21
N SER A 238 -14.20 38.44 10.32
CA SER A 238 -13.16 37.50 10.73
C SER A 238 -13.06 36.40 9.67
N MET A 239 -11.86 35.83 9.46
CA MET A 239 -11.74 34.51 8.81
C MET A 239 -12.86 33.60 9.32
N PRO A 240 -13.48 32.71 8.53
CA PRO A 240 -14.28 31.65 9.12
C PRO A 240 -13.35 30.97 10.12
N LYS A 241 -13.62 31.19 11.41
CA LYS A 241 -12.82 30.63 12.49
C LYS A 241 -12.94 29.13 12.30
N ILE A 242 -11.86 28.50 11.82
CA ILE A 242 -11.87 27.06 11.60
C ILE A 242 -12.03 26.47 12.98
N ASP A 243 -13.18 25.85 13.20
CA ASP A 243 -13.55 25.33 14.50
C ASP A 243 -12.88 23.96 14.64
N ARG A 244 -11.54 23.92 14.67
CA ARG A 244 -10.74 22.68 14.72
C ARG A 244 -11.21 21.73 15.81
N HIS A 245 -11.68 22.29 16.94
CA HIS A 245 -12.28 21.54 18.04
C HIS A 245 -13.49 20.68 17.62
N LYS A 246 -14.24 21.03 16.58
CA LYS A 246 -15.37 20.24 16.05
C LYS A 246 -14.92 19.00 15.27
N ALA A 247 -13.64 18.86 14.93
CA ALA A 247 -13.11 17.65 14.32
C ALA A 247 -12.89 16.53 15.35
N ALA A 248 -12.84 16.85 16.65
CA ALA A 248 -12.74 15.86 17.71
C ALA A 248 -14.06 15.06 17.81
N ILE A 249 -13.95 13.73 17.73
CA ILE A 249 -15.09 12.82 17.76
C ILE A 249 -15.16 12.15 19.14
N ILE A 250 -16.35 12.14 19.75
CA ILE A 250 -16.61 11.32 20.94
C ILE A 250 -16.71 9.85 20.49
N ARG A 251 -15.82 9.00 21.00
CA ARG A 251 -15.75 7.57 20.68
C ARG A 251 -15.93 6.76 21.96
N ASN A 252 -16.66 5.65 21.85
CA ASN A 252 -16.85 4.71 22.97
C ASN A 252 -15.79 3.60 23.00
N SER A 253 -14.83 3.64 22.08
CA SER A 253 -13.75 2.65 21.97
C SER A 253 -12.42 3.36 21.76
N ILE A 254 -11.35 2.68 22.14
CA ILE A 254 -9.97 3.13 21.92
C ILE A 254 -9.70 3.43 20.43
N SER A 255 -8.92 4.47 20.15
CA SER A 255 -8.58 4.85 18.78
C SER A 255 -7.72 3.79 18.09
N LYS A 256 -7.77 3.77 16.74
CA LYS A 256 -6.99 2.83 15.93
C LYS A 256 -5.48 2.89 16.20
N PRO A 257 -4.84 4.07 16.26
CA PRO A 257 -3.41 4.16 16.60
C PRO A 257 -3.11 3.53 17.96
N MET A 258 -3.92 3.79 18.97
CA MET A 258 -3.70 3.25 20.31
C MET A 258 -3.97 1.74 20.40
N ARG A 259 -4.97 1.23 19.69
CA ARG A 259 -5.21 -0.22 19.56
C ARG A 259 -3.99 -0.94 18.98
N LEU A 260 -3.41 -0.40 17.91
CA LEU A 260 -2.23 -0.98 17.26
C LEU A 260 -0.99 -0.98 18.17
N VAL A 261 -0.88 -0.03 19.10
CA VAL A 261 0.20 0.01 20.08
C VAL A 261 0.02 -1.08 21.13
N LEU A 262 -1.20 -1.29 21.61
CA LEU A 262 -1.54 -2.37 22.54
C LEU A 262 -1.36 -3.75 21.90
N GLU A 263 -1.86 -3.94 20.68
CA GLU A 263 -1.70 -5.19 19.92
C GLU A 263 -0.23 -5.51 19.60
N ALA A 264 0.62 -4.49 19.59
CA ALA A 264 2.06 -4.63 19.39
C ALA A 264 2.83 -4.90 20.70
N ASP A 265 2.16 -5.00 21.85
CA ASP A 265 2.74 -5.19 23.19
C ASP A 265 3.86 -4.17 23.50
N LEU A 266 3.69 -2.91 23.08
CA LEU A 266 4.70 -1.85 23.26
C LEU A 266 4.61 -1.14 24.61
N PHE A 267 3.52 -1.32 25.34
CA PHE A 267 3.40 -0.84 26.72
C PHE A 267 4.05 -1.84 27.67
N ILE A 268 4.90 -1.34 28.58
CA ILE A 268 5.50 -2.13 29.66
C ILE A 268 4.94 -1.61 31.00
N ASP A 269 4.76 -2.51 31.97
CA ASP A 269 4.32 -2.16 33.32
C ASP A 269 5.13 -0.97 33.89
N GLY A 270 4.40 0.08 34.27
CA GLY A 270 4.96 1.32 34.80
C GLY A 270 5.24 2.42 33.76
N ASP A 271 5.01 2.16 32.48
CA ASP A 271 5.09 3.17 31.44
C ASP A 271 4.04 4.27 31.62
N THR A 272 4.43 5.48 31.25
CA THR A 272 3.59 6.68 31.26
C THR A 272 3.07 7.01 29.85
N PHE A 273 1.84 7.50 29.77
CA PHE A 273 1.17 7.85 28.52
C PHE A 273 0.74 9.32 28.48
N PHE A 274 0.98 9.99 27.35
CA PHE A 274 0.50 11.34 27.11
C PHE A 274 -0.17 11.49 25.73
N ASP A 275 -1.37 12.06 25.70
CA ASP A 275 -2.13 12.29 24.47
C ASP A 275 -2.12 13.79 24.09
N TYR A 276 -1.36 14.14 23.05
CA TYR A 276 -1.21 15.49 22.53
C TYR A 276 -2.33 15.79 21.53
N GLY A 277 -3.24 16.68 21.89
CA GLY A 277 -4.50 16.92 21.17
C GLY A 277 -5.58 15.88 21.49
N CYS A 278 -5.76 15.57 22.77
CA CYS A 278 -6.61 14.46 23.24
C CYS A 278 -8.12 14.65 22.99
N GLY A 279 -8.55 15.85 22.57
CA GLY A 279 -9.96 16.20 22.47
C GLY A 279 -10.70 15.95 23.77
N TYR A 280 -11.74 15.11 23.72
CA TYR A 280 -12.53 14.70 24.88
C TYR A 280 -11.81 13.73 25.85
N GLY A 281 -10.59 13.28 25.53
CA GLY A 281 -9.79 12.43 26.42
C GLY A 281 -10.12 10.93 26.37
N GLY A 282 -10.79 10.47 25.31
CA GLY A 282 -11.23 9.07 25.20
C GLY A 282 -10.08 8.05 25.29
N ASP A 283 -8.97 8.30 24.61
CA ASP A 283 -7.79 7.41 24.66
C ASP A 283 -7.12 7.45 26.04
N THR A 284 -6.99 8.64 26.64
CA THR A 284 -6.44 8.77 28.01
C THR A 284 -7.25 8.00 29.05
N GLN A 285 -8.58 7.99 28.92
CA GLN A 285 -9.45 7.24 29.82
C GLN A 285 -9.28 5.73 29.65
N HIS A 286 -9.22 5.22 28.42
CA HIS A 286 -9.04 3.79 28.16
C HIS A 286 -7.68 3.30 28.64
N ILE A 287 -6.60 4.01 28.32
CA ILE A 287 -5.25 3.64 28.76
C ILE A 287 -5.12 3.70 30.29
N GLY A 288 -5.79 4.66 30.94
CA GLY A 288 -5.89 4.70 32.40
C GLY A 288 -6.65 3.51 33.01
N GLN A 289 -7.68 2.99 32.32
CA GLN A 289 -8.40 1.78 32.75
C GLN A 289 -7.56 0.51 32.64
N GLU A 290 -6.62 0.46 31.69
CA GLU A 290 -5.62 -0.60 31.57
C GLU A 290 -4.51 -0.51 32.63
N GLY A 291 -4.54 0.50 33.51
CA GLY A 291 -3.65 0.63 34.66
C GLY A 291 -2.42 1.52 34.46
N TYR A 292 -2.29 2.18 33.31
CA TYR A 292 -1.16 3.08 33.02
C TYR A 292 -1.42 4.51 33.50
N ALA A 293 -0.34 5.21 33.85
CA ALA A 293 -0.41 6.63 34.17
C ALA A 293 -0.62 7.45 32.89
N ALA A 294 -1.86 7.88 32.66
CA ALA A 294 -2.29 8.59 31.46
C ALA A 294 -2.62 10.07 31.74
N ALA A 295 -2.15 10.96 30.86
CA ALA A 295 -2.52 12.37 30.84
C ALA A 295 -2.78 12.82 29.39
N GLY A 296 -3.45 13.95 29.22
CA GLY A 296 -3.72 14.51 27.89
C GLY A 296 -3.79 16.02 27.93
N TRP A 297 -3.54 16.64 26.78
CA TRP A 297 -3.71 18.06 26.58
C TRP A 297 -4.45 18.30 25.26
N ASP A 298 -5.33 19.29 25.24
CA ASP A 298 -6.00 19.75 24.04
C ASP A 298 -6.17 21.26 24.10
N PRO A 299 -5.83 22.02 23.04
CA PRO A 299 -5.88 23.48 23.07
C PRO A 299 -7.28 24.06 23.31
N TYR A 300 -8.35 23.26 23.14
CA TYR A 300 -9.73 23.68 23.34
C TYR A 300 -10.41 22.93 24.50
N TYR A 301 -10.33 21.60 24.52
CA TYR A 301 -11.07 20.78 25.49
C TYR A 301 -10.36 20.63 26.84
N GLN A 302 -9.03 20.73 26.85
CA GLN A 302 -8.21 20.62 28.06
C GLN A 302 -7.03 21.61 28.03
N PRO A 303 -7.28 22.93 27.90
CA PRO A 303 -6.24 23.93 27.68
C PRO A 303 -5.34 24.13 28.91
N ASP A 304 -5.88 23.91 30.10
CA ASP A 304 -5.18 24.08 31.38
C ASP A 304 -4.37 22.84 31.80
N SER A 305 -4.49 21.72 31.08
CA SER A 305 -3.70 20.52 31.35
C SER A 305 -2.22 20.77 31.08
N GLN A 306 -1.36 20.34 32.01
CA GLN A 306 0.08 20.49 31.82
C GLN A 306 0.57 19.52 30.74
N GLN A 307 1.35 20.03 29.79
CA GLN A 307 2.11 19.19 28.87
C GLN A 307 3.29 18.58 29.62
N ILE A 308 3.26 17.26 29.80
CA ILE A 308 4.26 16.50 30.57
C ILE A 308 4.96 15.47 29.69
N LYS A 309 6.21 15.15 30.02
CA LYS A 309 6.93 14.07 29.36
C LYS A 309 6.32 12.73 29.73
N ALA A 310 6.28 11.81 28.76
CA ALA A 310 5.80 10.46 28.93
C ALA A 310 6.62 9.47 28.12
N ASP A 311 6.59 8.19 28.51
CA ASP A 311 7.23 7.10 27.77
C ASP A 311 6.62 6.95 26.38
N ILE A 312 5.30 6.98 26.32
CA ILE A 312 4.53 6.87 25.08
C ILE A 312 3.71 8.14 24.88
N VAL A 313 3.89 8.80 23.74
CA VAL A 313 3.14 10.01 23.35
C VAL A 313 2.34 9.74 22.09
N ASN A 314 1.08 10.13 22.08
CA ASN A 314 0.23 10.07 20.89
C ASN A 314 -0.03 11.49 20.37
N ILE A 315 0.12 11.69 19.05
CA ILE A 315 -0.38 12.87 18.32
C ILE A 315 -1.34 12.39 17.23
N GLY A 316 -2.43 11.76 17.68
CA GLY A 316 -3.36 11.05 16.82
C GLY A 316 -4.38 11.97 16.15
N TYR A 317 -4.32 12.07 14.82
CA TYR A 317 -5.26 12.83 13.99
C TYR A 317 -5.27 14.36 14.23
N VAL A 318 -4.18 14.89 14.78
CA VAL A 318 -4.04 16.33 15.10
C VAL A 318 -3.45 17.11 13.92
N ILE A 319 -2.36 16.63 13.34
CA ILE A 319 -1.65 17.37 12.27
C ILE A 319 -2.52 17.57 11.03
N ASN A 320 -3.50 16.71 10.78
CA ASN A 320 -4.45 16.85 9.69
C ASN A 320 -5.52 17.92 9.90
N VAL A 321 -5.77 18.39 11.12
CA VAL A 321 -6.78 19.44 11.40
C VAL A 321 -6.17 20.83 11.56
N ILE A 322 -4.84 20.94 11.55
CA ILE A 322 -4.12 22.20 11.60
C ILE A 322 -3.93 22.71 10.17
N GLU A 323 -4.36 23.91 9.83
CA GLU A 323 -4.20 24.46 8.48
C GLU A 323 -2.81 25.07 8.22
N SER A 324 -2.14 25.59 9.26
CA SER A 324 -0.83 26.21 9.14
C SER A 324 0.29 25.16 9.10
N LEU A 325 1.07 25.14 8.03
CA LEU A 325 2.23 24.23 7.91
C LEU A 325 3.27 24.44 9.03
N GLY A 326 3.50 25.70 9.43
CA GLY A 326 4.41 26.04 10.53
C GLY A 326 3.90 25.48 11.86
N GLU A 327 2.61 25.65 12.14
CA GLU A 327 1.98 25.14 13.37
C GLU A 327 1.93 23.60 13.39
N ARG A 328 1.69 22.93 12.25
CA ARG A 328 1.80 21.45 12.17
C ARG A 328 3.19 20.99 12.57
N ARG A 329 4.21 21.68 12.03
CA ARG A 329 5.61 21.37 12.31
C ARG A 329 5.92 21.55 13.79
N GLU A 330 5.49 22.66 14.39
CA GLU A 330 5.67 22.92 15.82
C GLU A 330 4.92 21.90 16.69
N ALA A 331 3.67 21.57 16.37
CA ALA A 331 2.91 20.56 17.10
C ALA A 331 3.60 19.19 17.09
N LEU A 332 4.13 18.77 15.93
CA LEU A 332 4.86 17.50 15.82
C LEU A 332 6.19 17.53 16.59
N LEU A 333 6.92 18.64 16.56
CA LEU A 333 8.14 18.83 17.36
C LEU A 333 7.85 18.82 18.86
N ASN A 334 6.80 19.51 19.31
CA ASN A 334 6.41 19.57 20.72
C ASN A 334 6.02 18.19 21.23
N ALA A 335 5.19 17.44 20.48
CA ALA A 335 4.85 16.07 20.85
C ALA A 335 6.10 15.18 20.94
N TRP A 336 7.04 15.36 20.01
CA TRP A 336 8.33 14.66 20.06
C TRP A 336 9.12 15.02 21.32
N GLU A 337 9.24 16.29 21.70
CA GLU A 337 9.95 16.73 22.92
C GLU A 337 9.39 16.13 24.21
N LEU A 338 8.09 15.82 24.24
CA LEU A 338 7.43 15.14 25.36
C LEU A 338 7.69 13.62 25.39
N THR A 339 8.21 13.04 24.30
CA THR A 339 8.38 11.60 24.15
C THR A 339 9.71 11.10 24.71
N ASN A 340 9.65 10.16 25.66
CA ASN A 340 10.85 9.47 26.18
C ASN A 340 11.19 8.19 25.40
N LYS A 341 10.20 7.41 24.93
CA LYS A 341 10.43 6.15 24.20
C LYS A 341 9.78 6.11 22.81
N LEU A 342 8.46 6.25 22.73
CA LEU A 342 7.68 6.04 21.51
C LEU A 342 6.71 7.19 21.23
N LEU A 343 6.81 7.78 20.03
CA LEU A 343 5.83 8.72 19.51
C LEU A 343 4.96 8.02 18.47
N ILE A 344 3.64 8.13 18.63
CA ILE A 344 2.63 7.63 17.70
C ILE A 344 2.10 8.82 16.91
N VAL A 345 2.30 8.80 15.60
CA VAL A 345 1.79 9.84 14.70
C VAL A 345 0.70 9.24 13.84
N ALA A 346 -0.48 9.85 13.86
CA ALA A 346 -1.57 9.44 12.96
C ALA A 346 -2.18 10.64 12.22
N ALA A 347 -2.48 10.46 10.94
CA ALA A 347 -3.22 11.43 10.14
C ALA A 347 -4.13 10.71 9.14
N GLN A 348 -5.12 11.42 8.60
CA GLN A 348 -5.98 10.86 7.55
C GLN A 348 -5.21 10.80 6.23
N VAL A 349 -5.35 9.68 5.51
CA VAL A 349 -4.74 9.46 4.20
C VAL A 349 -5.81 9.58 3.11
N LEU A 350 -5.46 10.12 1.94
CA LEU A 350 -6.34 10.17 0.77
C LEU A 350 -6.64 8.74 0.32
N ILE A 351 -7.92 8.43 0.24
CA ILE A 351 -8.42 7.23 -0.41
C ILE A 351 -9.19 7.76 -1.62
N ASP A 352 -8.74 7.41 -2.83
CA ASP A 352 -9.36 7.88 -4.08
C ASP A 352 -10.75 7.24 -4.22
N ASP A 353 -11.76 7.94 -3.72
CA ASP A 353 -13.17 7.59 -3.83
C ASP A 353 -13.82 8.66 -4.72
N GLY A 354 -13.99 8.31 -6.00
CA GLY A 354 -14.20 9.23 -7.13
C GLY A 354 -15.49 10.07 -7.14
N GLU A 355 -16.17 10.28 -6.02
CA GLU A 355 -17.53 10.81 -5.98
C GLU A 355 -17.80 12.04 -5.08
N ARG A 356 -16.82 12.63 -4.38
CA ARG A 356 -17.12 13.76 -3.47
C ARG A 356 -16.56 15.09 -3.94
N GLY A 357 -17.46 15.97 -4.40
CA GLY A 357 -17.18 17.39 -4.60
C GLY A 357 -16.82 18.06 -3.27
N GLN A 358 -15.54 18.37 -3.09
CA GLN A 358 -14.97 19.00 -1.89
C GLN A 358 -14.36 20.36 -2.25
N ILE A 359 -14.46 21.33 -1.34
CA ILE A 359 -13.88 22.67 -1.52
C ILE A 359 -12.46 22.64 -0.95
N ALA A 360 -11.47 22.76 -1.83
CA ALA A 360 -10.06 22.82 -1.44
C ALA A 360 -9.78 24.10 -0.62
N TYR A 361 -9.04 23.94 0.47
CA TYR A 361 -8.48 25.00 1.31
C TYR A 361 -7.18 24.46 1.86
N GLY A 362 -6.07 25.20 1.86
CA GLY A 362 -4.80 24.54 2.20
C GLY A 362 -4.34 23.57 1.11
N ASP A 363 -3.54 22.64 1.59
CA ASP A 363 -3.32 21.32 1.02
C ASP A 363 -4.37 20.31 1.54
N GLY A 364 -5.55 20.78 1.94
CA GLY A 364 -6.64 19.99 2.49
C GLY A 364 -8.01 20.46 1.99
N ILE A 365 -9.05 20.10 2.72
CA ILE A 365 -10.44 20.48 2.44
C ILE A 365 -11.07 21.17 3.65
N ILE A 366 -12.00 22.09 3.41
CA ILE A 366 -12.94 22.53 4.44
C ILE A 366 -14.18 21.63 4.37
N THR A 367 -14.53 21.01 5.50
CA THR A 367 -15.73 20.17 5.59
C THR A 367 -17.00 21.01 5.76
N SER A 368 -18.17 20.40 5.59
CA SER A 368 -19.48 21.04 5.84
C SER A 368 -19.67 21.54 7.29
N TRP A 369 -18.80 21.15 8.21
CA TRP A 369 -18.80 21.52 9.63
C TRP A 369 -17.83 22.66 9.96
N ASN A 370 -17.26 23.32 8.93
CA ASN A 370 -16.28 24.41 9.07
C ASN A 370 -14.99 23.99 9.78
N THR A 371 -14.56 22.72 9.58
CA THR A 371 -13.27 22.18 10.02
C THR A 371 -12.32 22.03 8.84
N PHE A 372 -11.02 22.19 9.08
CA PHE A 372 -9.96 21.88 8.12
C PHE A 372 -9.60 20.40 8.21
N GLN A 373 -9.36 19.77 7.07
CA GLN A 373 -8.91 18.39 7.00
C GLN A 373 -7.91 18.22 5.85
N LYS A 374 -6.63 18.00 6.18
CA LYS A 374 -5.64 17.49 5.22
C LYS A 374 -5.75 15.98 5.12
N TYR A 375 -5.78 15.50 3.90
CA TYR A 375 -5.55 14.10 3.60
C TYR A 375 -4.14 13.98 3.02
N TYR A 376 -3.35 13.10 3.59
CA TYR A 376 -1.99 12.85 3.14
C TYR A 376 -1.95 11.68 2.14
N GLU A 377 -1.00 11.66 1.21
CA GLU A 377 -0.55 10.37 0.68
C GLU A 377 0.29 9.65 1.75
N GLN A 378 0.33 8.31 1.75
CA GLN A 378 1.07 7.55 2.76
C GLN A 378 2.55 7.94 2.76
N GLU A 379 3.17 7.97 1.58
CA GLU A 379 4.56 8.35 1.38
C GLU A 379 4.82 9.81 1.76
N GLU A 380 3.88 10.72 1.45
CA GLU A 380 3.95 12.13 1.84
C GLU A 380 4.02 12.27 3.36
N LEU A 381 3.16 11.54 4.08
CA LEU A 381 3.13 11.57 5.54
C LEU A 381 4.44 11.04 6.14
N LYS A 382 4.97 9.92 5.62
CA LYS A 382 6.27 9.40 6.05
C LYS A 382 7.37 10.44 5.89
N VAL A 383 7.50 10.98 4.67
CA VAL A 383 8.56 11.95 4.33
C VAL A 383 8.44 13.19 5.23
N TYR A 384 7.23 13.66 5.49
CA TYR A 384 6.99 14.79 6.38
C TYR A 384 7.48 14.50 7.81
N ILE A 385 7.10 13.35 8.39
CA ILE A 385 7.50 12.96 9.75
C ILE A 385 9.03 12.81 9.82
N ASP A 386 9.60 12.07 8.88
CA ASP A 386 11.04 11.79 8.79
C ASP A 386 11.86 13.08 8.72
N GLN A 387 11.46 14.05 7.89
CA GLN A 387 12.17 15.31 7.74
C GLN A 387 12.01 16.23 8.95
N VAL A 388 10.81 16.28 9.55
CA VAL A 388 10.53 17.14 10.70
C VAL A 388 11.26 16.67 11.94
N LEU A 389 11.29 15.36 12.18
CA LEU A 389 11.89 14.74 13.37
C LEU A 389 13.34 14.29 13.17
N ASN A 390 13.78 14.16 11.92
CA ASN A 390 15.08 13.58 11.55
C ASN A 390 15.28 12.16 12.13
N VAL A 391 14.23 11.35 12.08
CA VAL A 391 14.17 9.96 12.55
C VAL A 391 13.36 9.15 11.54
N ASP A 392 13.82 7.94 11.20
CA ASP A 392 13.11 7.02 10.30
C ASP A 392 11.84 6.47 10.98
N ALA A 393 10.69 7.01 10.60
CA ALA A 393 9.38 6.59 11.08
C ALA A 393 8.99 5.22 10.50
N ILE A 394 8.45 4.35 11.35
CA ILE A 394 8.03 2.99 10.97
C ILE A 394 6.53 2.99 10.66
N PRO A 395 6.11 2.69 9.41
CA PRO A 395 4.71 2.56 9.09
C PRO A 395 4.13 1.29 9.74
N VAL A 396 3.00 1.46 10.43
CA VAL A 396 2.29 0.37 11.09
C VAL A 396 0.99 0.05 10.38
N ALA A 397 0.29 1.08 9.92
CA ALA A 397 -0.89 1.00 9.07
C ALA A 397 -1.00 2.28 8.22
N LEU A 398 -2.02 2.34 7.36
CA LEU A 398 -2.34 3.56 6.61
C LEU A 398 -2.55 4.74 7.56
N GLY A 399 -1.79 5.79 7.32
CA GLY A 399 -1.80 7.02 8.07
C GLY A 399 -1.22 6.92 9.47
N ILE A 400 -0.60 5.80 9.87
CA ILE A 400 -0.15 5.56 11.24
C ILE A 400 1.31 5.13 11.27
N TYR A 401 2.12 5.89 11.99
CA TYR A 401 3.56 5.71 12.12
C TYR A 401 3.99 5.66 13.58
N PHE A 402 4.94 4.77 13.86
CA PHE A 402 5.65 4.70 15.14
C PHE A 402 7.05 5.27 14.97
N VAL A 403 7.43 6.20 15.85
CA VAL A 403 8.73 6.86 15.86
C VAL A 403 9.40 6.59 17.21
N PHE A 404 10.47 5.79 17.19
CA PHE A 404 11.19 5.38 18.39
C PHE A 404 12.34 6.34 18.69
N ARG A 405 12.53 6.66 19.97
CA ARG A 405 13.67 7.44 20.46
C ARG A 405 14.97 6.66 20.36
N ASP A 406 14.94 5.37 20.71
CA ASP A 406 16.08 4.47 20.55
C ASP A 406 15.99 3.70 19.22
N ALA A 407 17.01 3.86 18.38
CA ALA A 407 17.13 3.11 17.15
C ALA A 407 17.22 1.59 17.37
N ALA A 408 17.75 1.13 18.51
CA ALA A 408 17.77 -0.29 18.85
C ALA A 408 16.35 -0.83 19.11
N GLU A 409 15.51 -0.08 19.83
CA GLU A 409 14.09 -0.44 20.04
C GLU A 409 13.34 -0.48 18.70
N ALA A 410 13.59 0.49 17.82
CA ALA A 410 13.05 0.50 16.46
C ALA A 410 13.41 -0.79 15.68
N GLN A 411 14.64 -1.27 15.82
CA GLN A 411 15.10 -2.51 15.18
C GLN A 411 14.51 -3.76 15.82
N SER A 412 14.36 -3.79 17.15
CA SER A 412 13.65 -4.86 17.85
C SER A 412 12.20 -4.97 17.37
N PHE A 413 11.49 -3.85 17.26
CA PHE A 413 10.13 -3.79 16.74
C PHE A 413 10.03 -4.25 15.29
N ARG A 414 10.96 -3.86 14.41
CA ARG A 414 11.00 -4.36 13.02
C ARG A 414 11.20 -5.87 12.96
N ALA A 415 12.09 -6.41 13.79
CA ALA A 415 12.39 -7.83 13.81
C ALA A 415 11.22 -8.67 14.37
N SER A 416 10.53 -8.18 15.42
CA SER A 416 9.39 -8.90 16.01
C SER A 416 8.25 -9.11 15.02
N ARG A 417 7.96 -8.13 14.16
CA ARG A 417 6.90 -8.20 13.13
C ARG A 417 7.13 -9.24 12.03
N LEU A 418 8.36 -9.73 11.90
CA LEU A 418 8.77 -10.70 10.87
C LEU A 418 9.00 -12.08 11.45
N ARG A 419 8.80 -12.25 12.76
CA ARG A 419 9.09 -13.48 13.46
C ARG A 419 7.95 -14.46 13.28
N SER A 420 8.29 -15.72 13.04
CA SER A 420 7.29 -16.80 12.95
C SER A 420 6.94 -17.38 14.32
N HIS A 421 5.67 -17.70 14.54
CA HIS A 421 5.23 -18.45 15.71
C HIS A 421 5.63 -19.93 15.59
N LEU A 422 6.42 -20.42 16.55
CA LEU A 422 6.91 -21.80 16.59
C LEU A 422 6.59 -22.43 17.94
N LEU A 423 6.20 -23.70 17.91
CA LEU A 423 5.96 -24.49 19.10
C LEU A 423 7.25 -25.14 19.59
N THR A 424 7.38 -25.29 20.90
CA THR A 424 8.48 -26.08 21.48
C THR A 424 8.29 -27.56 21.14
N PRO A 425 9.34 -28.24 20.63
CA PRO A 425 9.30 -29.65 20.31
C PRO A 425 8.86 -30.51 21.50
N ARG A 426 8.03 -31.51 21.22
CA ARG A 426 7.49 -32.40 22.24
C ARG A 426 8.54 -33.41 22.68
N VAL A 427 8.48 -33.79 23.96
CA VAL A 427 9.25 -34.90 24.52
C VAL A 427 8.69 -36.21 23.96
N ARG A 428 9.53 -36.98 23.26
CA ARG A 428 9.15 -38.23 22.59
C ARG A 428 9.67 -39.48 23.30
N SER A 429 10.65 -39.32 24.19
CA SER A 429 11.29 -40.44 24.88
C SER A 429 11.32 -40.22 26.39
N GLN A 430 11.04 -41.29 27.14
CA GLN A 430 11.14 -41.30 28.60
C GLN A 430 12.60 -41.43 29.01
N VAL A 431 13.24 -40.28 29.23
CA VAL A 431 14.61 -40.20 29.73
C VAL A 431 14.54 -39.73 31.17
N LYS A 432 14.80 -40.63 32.12
CA LYS A 432 14.71 -40.33 33.56
C LYS A 432 15.47 -39.06 33.96
N ARG A 433 16.68 -38.88 33.42
CA ARG A 433 17.51 -37.69 33.65
C ARG A 433 16.90 -36.41 33.09
N PHE A 434 16.07 -36.48 32.06
CA PHE A 434 15.33 -35.31 31.60
C PHE A 434 14.10 -35.07 32.49
N GLU A 435 13.35 -36.11 32.83
CA GLU A 435 12.16 -36.04 33.69
C GLU A 435 12.48 -35.40 35.05
N ASP A 436 13.58 -35.82 35.69
CA ASP A 436 14.03 -35.30 36.99
C ASP A 436 14.30 -33.77 36.97
N TYR A 437 14.56 -33.18 35.79
CA TYR A 437 14.94 -31.77 35.64
C TYR A 437 14.08 -31.02 34.61
N ALA A 438 12.92 -31.56 34.22
CA ALA A 438 12.11 -31.02 33.12
C ALA A 438 11.71 -29.56 33.36
N GLU A 439 11.28 -29.23 34.58
CA GLU A 439 10.91 -27.85 34.95
C GLU A 439 12.11 -26.88 34.87
N MET A 440 13.29 -27.31 35.28
CA MET A 440 14.52 -26.51 35.21
C MET A 440 15.00 -26.31 33.77
N LEU A 441 14.76 -27.29 32.90
CA LEU A 441 15.16 -27.26 31.49
C LEU A 441 14.14 -26.58 30.58
N ALA A 442 12.88 -26.43 31.01
CA ALA A 442 11.82 -25.81 30.23
C ALA A 442 12.16 -24.37 29.77
N PRO A 443 12.75 -23.48 30.59
CA PRO A 443 13.18 -22.17 30.12
C PRO A 443 14.26 -22.21 29.03
N LEU A 444 15.18 -23.19 29.09
CA LEU A 444 16.18 -23.40 28.05
C LEU A 444 15.54 -23.90 26.75
N MET A 445 14.58 -24.82 26.83
CA MET A 445 13.80 -25.28 25.67
C MET A 445 13.03 -24.12 25.05
N ALA A 446 12.32 -23.33 25.85
CA ALA A 446 11.59 -22.15 25.39
C ALA A 446 12.52 -21.13 24.72
N PHE A 447 13.70 -20.88 25.31
CA PHE A 447 14.70 -19.99 24.70
C PHE A 447 15.16 -20.50 23.33
N VAL A 448 15.47 -21.79 23.18
CA VAL A 448 15.91 -22.33 21.89
C VAL A 448 14.77 -22.35 20.87
N SER A 449 13.53 -22.62 21.29
CA SER A 449 12.34 -22.50 20.42
C SER A 449 12.14 -21.06 19.94
N ASP A 450 12.39 -20.10 20.83
CA ASP A 450 12.31 -18.69 20.51
C ASP A 450 13.47 -18.27 19.60
N ARG A 451 14.74 -18.54 19.93
CA ARG A 451 15.91 -17.97 19.24
C ARG A 451 16.53 -18.85 18.16
N GLY A 452 16.22 -20.15 18.10
CA GLY A 452 16.84 -21.12 17.20
C GLY A 452 18.31 -21.43 17.52
N ARG A 453 18.80 -20.98 18.67
CA ARG A 453 20.20 -21.16 19.12
C ARG A 453 20.26 -21.23 20.64
N LEU A 454 21.38 -21.71 21.16
CA LEU A 454 21.64 -21.70 22.60
C LEU A 454 21.87 -20.28 23.15
N PRO A 455 21.51 -20.04 24.42
CA PRO A 455 21.72 -18.75 25.08
C PRO A 455 23.20 -18.49 25.32
N VAL A 456 23.59 -17.22 25.18
CA VAL A 456 24.87 -16.72 25.66
C VAL A 456 24.73 -16.13 27.06
N LYS A 457 25.84 -15.67 27.64
CA LYS A 457 25.87 -15.09 28.99
C LYS A 457 24.87 -13.94 29.10
N ASN A 458 24.10 -13.92 30.19
CA ASN A 458 23.10 -12.90 30.53
C ASN A 458 21.82 -12.89 29.66
N GLU A 459 21.53 -13.94 28.89
CA GLU A 459 20.25 -14.04 28.16
C GLU A 459 19.17 -14.84 28.91
N LEU A 460 19.57 -15.69 29.86
CA LEU A 460 18.68 -16.41 30.79
C LEU A 460 19.09 -16.09 32.23
N ILE A 461 19.03 -14.81 32.63
CA ILE A 461 19.65 -14.32 33.86
C ILE A 461 19.11 -15.05 35.11
N ALA A 462 17.79 -15.29 35.18
CA ALA A 462 17.16 -15.91 36.33
C ALA A 462 17.51 -17.40 36.47
N GLU A 463 17.69 -18.11 35.34
CA GLU A 463 17.85 -19.56 35.29
C GLU A 463 19.31 -20.01 35.10
N GLU A 464 20.18 -19.12 34.62
CA GLU A 464 21.57 -19.43 34.24
C GLU A 464 22.36 -20.05 35.40
N SER A 465 22.17 -19.53 36.62
CA SER A 465 22.80 -20.04 37.84
C SER A 465 22.39 -21.48 38.15
N ALA A 466 21.09 -21.77 38.14
CA ALA A 466 20.55 -23.08 38.49
C ALA A 466 20.97 -24.14 37.46
N ILE A 467 20.79 -23.83 36.17
CA ILE A 467 21.14 -24.75 35.07
C ILE A 467 22.64 -25.03 35.05
N LYS A 468 23.49 -24.00 35.23
CA LYS A 468 24.95 -24.20 35.27
C LYS A 468 25.42 -24.87 36.56
N GLY A 469 24.72 -24.69 37.68
CA GLY A 469 25.02 -25.40 38.93
C GLY A 469 24.92 -26.91 38.74
N GLU A 470 23.85 -27.37 38.09
CA GLU A 470 23.60 -28.80 37.87
C GLU A 470 24.40 -29.35 36.66
N PHE A 471 24.25 -28.73 35.50
CA PHE A 471 24.77 -29.26 34.24
C PHE A 471 26.15 -28.70 33.86
N HIS A 472 26.70 -27.75 34.62
CA HIS A 472 27.95 -27.02 34.36
C HIS A 472 27.90 -26.05 33.17
N SER A 473 27.11 -26.34 32.12
CA SER A 473 26.94 -25.45 30.96
C SER A 473 25.62 -25.70 30.22
N PHE A 474 25.15 -24.68 29.48
CA PHE A 474 23.98 -24.81 28.61
C PHE A 474 24.15 -25.93 27.57
N ASN A 475 25.36 -26.13 27.02
CA ASN A 475 25.63 -27.21 26.07
C ASN A 475 25.41 -28.60 26.69
N ARG A 476 25.76 -28.80 27.96
CA ARG A 476 25.55 -30.08 28.64
C ARG A 476 24.09 -30.30 28.99
N ALA A 477 23.39 -29.26 29.45
CA ALA A 477 21.94 -29.28 29.64
C ALA A 477 21.20 -29.60 28.32
N TRP A 478 21.63 -28.98 27.22
CA TRP A 478 21.07 -29.20 25.89
C TRP A 478 21.18 -30.65 25.41
N ARG A 479 22.30 -31.33 25.68
CA ARG A 479 22.44 -32.75 25.34
C ARG A 479 21.43 -33.64 26.05
N VAL A 480 20.99 -33.26 27.26
CA VAL A 480 19.95 -34.00 27.98
C VAL A 480 18.59 -33.78 27.33
N ILE A 481 18.29 -32.56 26.89
CA ILE A 481 17.06 -32.24 26.12
C ILE A 481 17.03 -33.06 24.83
N LEU A 482 18.13 -33.07 24.05
CA LEU A 482 18.23 -33.83 22.80
C LEU A 482 18.09 -35.35 22.95
N GLN A 483 18.29 -35.90 24.15
CA GLN A 483 18.02 -37.32 24.40
C GLN A 483 16.52 -37.61 24.52
N ALA A 484 15.73 -36.61 24.90
CA ALA A 484 14.30 -36.73 25.19
C ALA A 484 13.40 -36.17 24.06
N THR A 485 13.96 -35.37 23.16
CA THR A 485 13.27 -34.72 22.03
C THR A 485 13.87 -35.12 20.68
N ASP A 486 13.17 -34.82 19.58
CA ASP A 486 13.70 -34.99 18.22
C ASP A 486 14.65 -33.85 17.83
N ALA A 487 15.83 -34.18 17.30
CA ALA A 487 16.81 -33.21 16.85
C ALA A 487 16.38 -32.47 15.57
N ASP A 488 15.63 -33.14 14.68
CA ASP A 488 15.18 -32.55 13.41
C ASP A 488 14.15 -31.44 13.63
N ASP A 489 13.32 -31.56 14.68
CA ASP A 489 12.39 -30.52 15.11
C ASP A 489 13.14 -29.23 15.51
N TRP A 490 14.31 -29.37 16.16
CA TRP A 490 15.14 -28.23 16.57
C TRP A 490 15.89 -27.59 15.40
N GLU A 491 16.36 -28.39 14.43
CA GLU A 491 16.97 -27.82 13.22
C GLU A 491 15.93 -27.08 12.37
N THR A 492 14.70 -27.60 12.28
CA THR A 492 13.58 -26.91 11.62
C THR A 492 13.32 -25.54 12.25
N ILE A 493 13.39 -25.44 13.59
CA ILE A 493 13.29 -24.16 14.31
C ILE A 493 14.46 -23.25 13.95
N ALA A 494 15.70 -23.75 13.98
CA ALA A 494 16.88 -22.97 13.65
C ALA A 494 16.82 -22.43 12.21
N ASP A 495 16.40 -23.26 11.24
CA ASP A 495 16.18 -22.88 9.85
C ASP A 495 15.12 -21.80 9.71
N LYS A 496 13.98 -21.94 10.38
CA LYS A 496 12.94 -20.93 10.34
C LYS A 496 13.42 -19.60 10.93
N ARG A 497 14.24 -19.62 11.99
CA ARG A 497 14.85 -18.41 12.57
C ARG A 497 15.91 -17.79 11.65
N ARG A 498 16.70 -18.59 10.94
CA ARG A 498 17.57 -18.09 9.86
C ARG A 498 16.72 -17.37 8.81
N GLN A 499 15.64 -17.98 8.33
CA GLN A 499 14.74 -17.37 7.34
C GLN A 499 14.14 -16.05 7.82
N ASP A 500 13.63 -15.99 9.06
CA ASP A 500 13.08 -14.76 9.66
C ASP A 500 14.12 -13.63 9.67
N LEU A 501 15.36 -13.94 10.05
CA LEU A 501 16.47 -12.98 10.05
C LEU A 501 16.89 -12.55 8.64
N LEU A 502 16.84 -13.46 7.65
CA LEU A 502 17.12 -13.10 6.26
C LEU A 502 16.07 -12.13 5.72
N VAL A 503 14.79 -12.38 5.96
CA VAL A 503 13.70 -11.45 5.59
C VAL A 503 13.93 -10.08 6.26
N TYR A 504 14.22 -10.07 7.56
CA TYR A 504 14.51 -8.85 8.31
C TYR A 504 15.71 -8.07 7.75
N LEU A 505 16.84 -8.74 7.48
CA LEU A 505 18.03 -8.11 6.93
C LEU A 505 17.79 -7.63 5.50
N ALA A 506 17.08 -8.40 4.68
CA ALA A 506 16.68 -8.04 3.33
C ALA A 506 15.85 -6.75 3.33
N LEU A 507 14.79 -6.69 4.11
CA LEU A 507 13.95 -5.50 4.20
C LEU A 507 14.74 -4.29 4.72
N ASN A 508 15.65 -4.45 5.68
CA ASN A 508 16.48 -3.33 6.15
C ASN A 508 17.42 -2.74 5.09
N ARG A 509 17.71 -3.46 4.00
CA ARG A 509 18.44 -2.91 2.86
C ARG A 509 17.57 -2.02 1.98
N LEU A 510 16.25 -2.12 2.06
CA LEU A 510 15.30 -1.27 1.33
C LEU A 510 14.91 0.00 2.13
N GLY A 511 15.61 0.32 3.22
CA GLY A 511 15.32 1.51 4.01
C GLY A 511 15.85 2.78 3.36
N ASP A 512 15.08 3.86 3.46
CA ASP A 512 15.51 5.21 3.11
C ASP A 512 16.63 5.64 4.05
N SER A 513 17.85 5.74 3.53
CA SER A 513 18.93 6.43 4.22
C SER A 513 18.65 7.92 4.13
N LEU A 514 18.04 8.47 5.18
CA LEU A 514 18.08 9.91 5.43
C LEU A 514 19.56 10.27 5.58
N GLN A 515 20.09 10.91 4.53
CA GLN A 515 21.48 11.31 4.29
C GLN A 515 22.30 10.25 3.53
N ASP A 516 22.82 10.68 2.38
CA ASP A 516 23.76 9.99 1.51
C ASP A 516 23.28 8.70 0.82
N GLY A 517 22.29 8.83 -0.08
CA GLY A 517 22.22 8.17 -1.41
C GLY A 517 22.26 6.64 -1.54
N ASP A 518 22.62 5.89 -0.52
CA ASP A 518 22.79 4.45 -0.51
C ASP A 518 21.93 3.87 0.63
N ALA A 519 21.06 2.92 0.31
CA ALA A 519 20.27 2.22 1.31
C ALA A 519 21.19 1.32 2.14
N VAL A 520 21.58 1.77 3.34
CA VAL A 520 22.56 1.09 4.20
C VAL A 520 21.87 0.35 5.35
N ARG A 521 22.04 -0.98 5.38
CA ARG A 521 21.65 -1.79 6.56
C ARG A 521 22.33 -1.27 7.83
N PRO A 522 21.67 -1.30 9.00
CA PRO A 522 22.30 -0.90 10.25
C PRO A 522 23.59 -1.69 10.49
N SER A 523 24.69 -1.00 10.78
CA SER A 523 25.94 -1.68 11.17
C SER A 523 25.70 -2.60 12.38
N MET A 524 26.46 -3.69 12.48
CA MET A 524 26.28 -4.68 13.55
C MET A 524 26.25 -4.05 14.96
N ARG A 525 26.98 -2.96 15.20
CA ARG A 525 27.01 -2.27 16.51
C ARG A 525 25.70 -1.55 16.86
N ARG A 526 24.95 -1.10 15.85
CA ARG A 526 23.65 -0.43 16.00
C ARG A 526 22.48 -1.40 16.17
N LEU A 527 22.72 -2.70 15.99
CA LEU A 527 21.69 -3.72 16.23
C LEU A 527 21.59 -4.05 17.73
N PRO A 528 20.38 -4.36 18.24
CA PRO A 528 20.16 -4.89 19.58
C PRO A 528 21.06 -6.09 19.89
N ALA A 529 21.51 -6.21 21.15
CA ALA A 529 22.42 -7.29 21.58
C ALA A 529 21.89 -8.68 21.23
N GLN A 530 20.60 -8.87 21.47
CA GLN A 530 19.88 -10.10 21.18
C GLN A 530 19.89 -10.46 19.68
N ILE A 531 19.66 -9.50 18.78
CA ILE A 531 19.77 -9.71 17.32
C ILE A 531 21.22 -10.01 16.90
N ARG A 532 22.21 -9.32 17.49
CA ARG A 532 23.63 -9.59 17.20
C ARG A 532 24.02 -11.02 17.59
N ASN A 533 23.54 -11.49 18.73
CA ASN A 533 23.83 -12.84 19.22
C ASN A 533 23.16 -13.90 18.34
N ASP A 534 21.94 -13.65 17.86
CA ASP A 534 21.27 -14.51 16.89
C ASP A 534 22.03 -14.63 15.59
N ILE A 535 22.43 -13.50 15.00
CA ILE A 535 23.16 -13.52 13.74
C ILE A 535 24.47 -14.30 13.90
N LYS A 536 25.18 -14.12 15.02
CA LYS A 536 26.39 -14.90 15.31
C LYS A 536 26.10 -16.39 15.50
N GLY A 537 25.05 -16.74 16.24
CA GLY A 537 24.72 -18.13 16.54
C GLY A 537 24.14 -18.92 15.36
N LEU A 538 23.49 -18.23 14.41
CA LEU A 538 22.78 -18.86 13.28
C LEU A 538 23.53 -18.79 11.94
N PHE A 539 24.43 -17.80 11.76
CA PHE A 539 25.15 -17.56 10.49
C PHE A 539 26.67 -17.43 10.64
N ASP A 540 27.22 -17.59 11.84
CA ASP A 540 28.60 -17.28 12.26
C ASP A 540 28.99 -15.80 12.22
N SER A 541 28.61 -15.08 11.16
CA SER A 541 29.02 -13.70 10.92
C SER A 541 27.91 -12.85 10.29
N TYR A 542 27.92 -11.56 10.61
CA TYR A 542 27.01 -10.58 10.04
C TYR A 542 27.14 -10.47 8.52
N GLN A 543 28.36 -10.60 8.00
CA GLN A 543 28.62 -10.53 6.56
C GLN A 543 27.95 -11.68 5.80
N LYS A 544 28.09 -12.92 6.29
CA LYS A 544 27.43 -14.09 5.68
C LYS A 544 25.91 -13.90 5.63
N ALA A 545 25.31 -13.48 6.74
CA ALA A 545 23.87 -13.23 6.82
C ALA A 545 23.42 -12.14 5.81
N CYS A 546 24.19 -11.05 5.69
CA CYS A 546 23.92 -9.99 4.72
C CYS A 546 24.02 -10.48 3.26
N THR A 547 25.05 -11.27 2.93
CA THR A 547 25.20 -11.84 1.58
C THR A 547 24.04 -12.75 1.21
N LEU A 548 23.57 -13.60 2.14
CA LEU A 548 22.40 -14.44 1.90
C LEU A 548 21.12 -13.62 1.73
N ALA A 549 20.94 -12.56 2.54
CA ALA A 549 19.80 -11.65 2.40
C ALA A 549 19.84 -10.87 1.07
N ASP A 550 21.03 -10.56 0.55
CA ASP A 550 21.20 -9.92 -0.76
C ASP A 550 20.83 -10.84 -1.91
N LEU A 551 21.27 -12.10 -1.85
CA LEU A 551 20.88 -13.13 -2.82
C LEU A 551 19.35 -13.30 -2.84
N MET A 552 18.73 -13.28 -1.67
CA MET A 552 17.27 -13.36 -1.53
C MET A 552 16.56 -12.16 -2.18
N LEU A 553 17.03 -10.93 -1.95
CA LEU A 553 16.51 -9.73 -2.63
C LEU A 553 16.69 -9.79 -4.15
N TYR A 554 17.84 -10.27 -4.61
CA TYR A 554 18.10 -10.44 -6.04
C TYR A 554 17.13 -11.45 -6.67
N SER A 555 16.86 -12.57 -5.99
CA SER A 555 15.86 -13.55 -6.42
C SER A 555 14.45 -12.97 -6.45
N LEU A 556 14.08 -12.09 -5.52
CA LEU A 556 12.78 -11.42 -5.51
C LEU A 556 12.50 -10.61 -6.80
N GLY A 557 13.55 -10.07 -7.43
CA GLY A 557 13.45 -9.33 -8.70
C GLY A 557 13.12 -10.19 -9.92
N LYS A 558 13.12 -11.53 -9.78
CA LYS A 558 12.89 -12.50 -10.85
C LYS A 558 11.46 -13.05 -10.75
N ALA A 559 10.61 -12.66 -11.71
CA ALA A 559 9.17 -12.96 -11.67
C ALA A 559 8.86 -14.47 -11.77
N ASP A 560 9.69 -15.22 -12.49
CA ASP A 560 9.67 -16.68 -12.58
C ASP A 560 9.86 -17.34 -11.22
N ILE A 561 10.86 -16.90 -10.43
CA ILE A 561 11.09 -17.46 -9.08
C ILE A 561 9.88 -17.21 -8.17
N VAL A 562 9.32 -16.00 -8.19
CA VAL A 562 8.12 -15.69 -7.38
C VAL A 562 6.92 -16.54 -7.84
N ALA A 563 6.80 -16.79 -9.15
CA ALA A 563 5.77 -17.66 -9.70
C ALA A 563 5.92 -19.11 -9.24
N ASP A 564 7.15 -19.64 -9.28
CA ASP A 564 7.48 -20.99 -8.82
C ASP A 564 7.18 -21.13 -7.32
N CYS A 565 7.60 -20.17 -6.48
CA CYS A 565 7.25 -20.16 -5.05
C CYS A 565 5.74 -20.15 -4.81
N CYS A 566 4.96 -19.45 -5.65
CA CYS A 566 3.50 -19.45 -5.55
C CYS A 566 2.88 -20.80 -5.95
N GLU A 567 3.42 -21.46 -6.98
CA GLU A 567 2.92 -22.75 -7.47
C GLU A 567 3.30 -23.89 -6.51
N ASP A 568 4.52 -23.89 -5.99
CA ASP A 568 5.05 -24.89 -5.07
C ASP A 568 4.52 -24.73 -3.64
N SER A 569 3.83 -23.62 -3.34
CA SER A 569 3.24 -23.40 -2.02
C SER A 569 2.28 -24.54 -1.65
N ALA A 570 2.58 -25.20 -0.54
CA ALA A 570 1.74 -26.24 0.05
C ALA A 570 0.46 -25.68 0.70
N ILE A 571 0.43 -24.37 0.95
CA ILE A 571 -0.67 -23.68 1.63
C ILE A 571 -1.22 -22.56 0.76
N GLY A 572 -2.51 -22.28 0.93
CA GLY A 572 -3.22 -21.23 0.19
C GLY A 572 -3.94 -21.72 -1.07
N TYR A 573 -4.81 -20.85 -1.58
CA TYR A 573 -5.63 -21.11 -2.74
C TYR A 573 -4.92 -20.64 -4.02
N LYS A 574 -4.54 -21.60 -4.85
CA LYS A 574 -3.84 -21.38 -6.12
C LYS A 574 -4.81 -21.17 -7.27
N GLN A 575 -4.55 -20.14 -8.07
CA GLN A 575 -5.25 -19.86 -9.33
C GLN A 575 -4.23 -19.54 -10.42
N PRO A 576 -4.58 -19.68 -11.71
CA PRO A 576 -3.69 -19.27 -12.80
C PRO A 576 -3.23 -17.82 -12.63
N GLY A 577 -1.95 -17.63 -12.33
CA GLY A 577 -1.34 -16.31 -12.16
C GLY A 577 -1.39 -15.71 -10.75
N SER A 578 -1.87 -16.43 -9.72
CA SER A 578 -1.89 -15.92 -8.35
C SER A 578 -2.00 -16.98 -7.26
N LEU A 579 -1.39 -16.69 -6.10
CA LEU A 579 -1.61 -17.40 -4.84
C LEU A 579 -2.36 -16.49 -3.87
N SER A 580 -3.41 -16.99 -3.21
CA SER A 580 -4.15 -16.26 -2.19
C SER A 580 -4.18 -17.01 -0.87
N VAL A 581 -3.79 -16.36 0.23
CA VAL A 581 -3.72 -16.96 1.56
C VAL A 581 -4.43 -16.08 2.58
N HIS A 582 -4.96 -16.67 3.64
CA HIS A 582 -5.40 -15.90 4.80
C HIS A 582 -4.18 -15.29 5.50
N VAL A 583 -4.33 -14.08 6.06
CA VAL A 583 -3.23 -13.36 6.74
C VAL A 583 -2.54 -14.18 7.84
N SER A 584 -3.28 -15.08 8.49
CA SER A 584 -2.74 -15.98 9.54
C SER A 584 -1.68 -16.96 9.03
N LEU A 585 -1.60 -17.20 7.71
CA LEU A 585 -0.63 -18.13 7.12
C LEU A 585 0.64 -17.44 6.62
N LEU A 586 0.73 -16.12 6.71
CA LEU A 586 1.84 -15.36 6.15
C LEU A 586 3.20 -15.84 6.70
N GLU A 587 3.28 -16.17 7.99
CA GLU A 587 4.51 -16.65 8.61
C GLU A 587 4.93 -18.05 8.16
N GLU A 588 3.99 -18.86 7.67
CA GLU A 588 4.22 -20.22 7.18
C GLU A 588 4.68 -20.25 5.72
N LEU A 589 4.48 -19.17 4.97
CA LEU A 589 4.89 -19.07 3.57
C LEU A 589 6.41 -19.17 3.38
N ASP A 590 6.80 -19.45 2.14
CA ASP A 590 8.17 -19.35 1.66
C ASP A 590 8.75 -17.97 2.01
N PRO A 591 10.00 -17.90 2.51
CA PRO A 591 10.63 -16.63 2.88
C PRO A 591 10.62 -15.59 1.75
N LEU A 592 10.72 -15.98 0.47
CA LEU A 592 10.63 -15.03 -0.65
C LEU A 592 9.25 -14.39 -0.76
N LEU A 593 8.17 -15.14 -0.55
CA LEU A 593 6.82 -14.58 -0.53
C LEU A 593 6.59 -13.67 0.69
N ARG A 594 7.18 -14.03 1.84
CA ARG A 594 7.19 -13.18 3.04
C ARG A 594 7.94 -11.88 2.80
N LEU A 595 9.08 -11.94 2.11
CA LEU A 595 9.83 -10.76 1.70
C LEU A 595 9.04 -9.93 0.69
N TYR A 596 8.34 -10.56 -0.26
CA TYR A 596 7.48 -9.90 -1.24
C TYR A 596 6.35 -9.09 -0.57
N GLU A 597 5.65 -9.67 0.40
CA GLU A 597 4.67 -8.94 1.23
C GLU A 597 5.35 -7.85 2.06
N GLY A 598 6.50 -8.19 2.64
CA GLY A 598 7.30 -7.29 3.45
C GLY A 598 7.71 -6.01 2.73
N CYS A 599 7.96 -6.06 1.40
CA CYS A 599 8.27 -4.88 0.60
C CYS A 599 7.11 -3.88 0.58
N ALA A 600 5.87 -4.34 0.44
CA ALA A 600 4.69 -3.47 0.52
C ALA A 600 4.47 -2.95 1.95
N ASN A 601 4.55 -3.83 2.94
CA ASN A 601 4.34 -3.51 4.34
C ASN A 601 5.39 -2.53 4.87
N ARG A 602 6.63 -2.58 4.38
CA ARG A 602 7.70 -1.66 4.77
C ARG A 602 7.40 -0.21 4.43
N THR A 603 6.67 0.04 3.35
CA THR A 603 6.30 1.40 2.92
C THR A 603 4.96 1.82 3.50
N ILE A 604 3.96 0.95 3.41
CA ILE A 604 2.56 1.30 3.65
C ILE A 604 2.07 0.88 5.05
N GLY A 605 2.79 -0.03 5.71
CA GLY A 605 2.33 -0.70 6.93
C GLY A 605 1.41 -1.87 6.59
N ARG A 606 1.18 -2.76 7.57
CA ARG A 606 0.26 -3.88 7.37
C ARG A 606 -1.14 -3.35 7.62
N LEU A 607 -2.05 -3.66 6.72
CA LEU A 607 -3.39 -3.14 6.82
C LEU A 607 -4.16 -3.84 7.93
N ASP A 608 -4.50 -3.07 8.95
CA ASP A 608 -5.48 -3.46 9.97
C ASP A 608 -6.77 -3.96 9.31
N GLY A 609 -7.20 -5.18 9.68
CA GLY A 609 -8.40 -5.83 9.17
C GLY A 609 -8.27 -6.57 7.83
N ALA A 610 -7.09 -6.60 7.19
CA ALA A 610 -6.91 -7.40 5.98
C ALA A 610 -7.15 -8.88 6.28
N THR A 611 -7.87 -9.57 5.40
CA THR A 611 -8.26 -10.98 5.60
C THR A 611 -7.45 -11.91 4.71
N ILE A 612 -7.38 -11.60 3.41
CA ILE A 612 -6.66 -12.40 2.42
C ILE A 612 -5.55 -11.56 1.79
N ILE A 613 -4.37 -12.16 1.66
CA ILE A 613 -3.24 -11.64 0.90
C ILE A 613 -3.19 -12.38 -0.43
N LYS A 614 -3.20 -11.64 -1.53
CA LYS A 614 -3.11 -12.18 -2.89
C LYS A 614 -1.81 -11.73 -3.55
N PHE A 615 -0.97 -12.72 -3.84
CA PHE A 615 0.26 -12.59 -4.61
C PHE A 615 -0.05 -12.74 -6.10
N HIS A 616 0.39 -11.78 -6.92
CA HIS A 616 0.25 -11.86 -8.38
C HIS A 616 1.57 -12.30 -8.98
N THR A 617 1.56 -13.34 -9.81
CA THR A 617 2.80 -13.88 -10.41
C THR A 617 3.16 -13.22 -11.74
N ARG A 618 2.17 -12.60 -12.41
CA ARG A 618 2.34 -11.98 -13.74
C ARG A 618 2.68 -10.49 -13.70
N LYS A 619 2.46 -9.85 -12.56
CA LYS A 619 2.70 -8.41 -12.36
C LYS A 619 3.27 -8.18 -10.96
N PRO A 620 4.17 -7.21 -10.77
CA PRO A 620 4.74 -6.85 -9.48
C PRO A 620 3.69 -6.14 -8.62
N GLN A 621 2.73 -6.91 -8.13
CA GLN A 621 1.57 -6.41 -7.41
C GLN A 621 1.24 -7.38 -6.27
N ILE A 622 0.87 -6.81 -5.13
CA ILE A 622 0.24 -7.54 -4.04
C ILE A 622 -1.14 -6.95 -3.79
N SER A 623 -2.07 -7.74 -3.26
CA SER A 623 -3.41 -7.24 -2.96
C SER A 623 -3.90 -7.74 -1.61
N TYR A 624 -4.56 -6.87 -0.88
CA TYR A 624 -5.18 -7.17 0.41
C TYR A 624 -6.69 -7.10 0.23
N LEU A 625 -7.37 -8.19 0.55
CA LEU A 625 -8.82 -8.31 0.41
C LEU A 625 -9.45 -8.38 1.79
N PHE A 626 -10.48 -7.59 1.99
CA PHE A 626 -11.15 -7.42 3.28
C PHE A 626 -12.49 -8.13 3.26
N TYR A 627 -12.63 -9.10 4.17
CA TYR A 627 -13.86 -9.84 4.42
C TYR A 627 -14.17 -9.76 5.92
N PRO A 628 -14.81 -8.66 6.40
CA PRO A 628 -15.06 -8.44 7.83
C PRO A 628 -15.86 -9.57 8.50
N ASP A 629 -16.69 -10.27 7.72
CA ASP A 629 -17.52 -11.39 8.13
C ASP A 629 -16.93 -12.76 7.72
N PHE A 630 -15.61 -12.84 7.50
CA PHE A 630 -14.94 -14.06 7.05
C PHE A 630 -15.28 -15.30 7.88
N ASP A 631 -15.31 -15.21 9.20
CA ASP A 631 -15.60 -16.36 10.06
C ASP A 631 -17.09 -16.71 10.16
N THR A 632 -17.93 -15.68 10.16
CA THR A 632 -19.35 -15.78 10.49
C THR A 632 -20.22 -16.06 9.27
N ASN A 633 -19.85 -15.55 8.09
CA ASN A 633 -20.55 -15.76 6.84
C ASN A 633 -19.95 -16.97 6.08
N PRO A 634 -20.76 -17.91 5.57
CA PRO A 634 -20.27 -19.00 4.73
C PRO A 634 -19.62 -18.53 3.42
N HIS A 635 -20.14 -17.46 2.82
CA HIS A 635 -19.69 -16.87 1.56
C HIS A 635 -19.62 -15.34 1.69
N PRO A 636 -18.64 -14.82 2.43
CA PRO A 636 -18.52 -13.39 2.70
C PRO A 636 -18.35 -12.64 1.38
N ALA A 637 -19.05 -11.51 1.25
CA ALA A 637 -18.84 -10.58 0.15
C ALA A 637 -17.54 -9.82 0.38
N LEU A 638 -16.81 -9.56 -0.69
CA LEU A 638 -15.66 -8.69 -0.65
C LEU A 638 -16.15 -7.30 -0.24
N HIS A 639 -15.61 -6.77 0.85
CA HIS A 639 -15.94 -5.41 1.31
C HIS A 639 -15.06 -4.40 0.60
N THR A 640 -13.75 -4.64 0.56
CA THR A 640 -12.77 -3.75 -0.07
C THR A 640 -11.64 -4.58 -0.64
N ALA A 641 -11.12 -4.17 -1.80
CA ALA A 641 -9.84 -4.64 -2.30
C ALA A 641 -8.84 -3.48 -2.32
N MET A 642 -7.63 -3.74 -1.86
CA MET A 642 -6.51 -2.82 -2.01
C MET A 642 -5.45 -3.48 -2.86
N HIS A 643 -4.93 -2.75 -3.86
CA HIS A 643 -3.86 -3.21 -4.72
C HIS A 643 -2.65 -2.30 -4.56
N ILE A 644 -1.49 -2.90 -4.33
CA ILE A 644 -0.21 -2.17 -4.25
C ILE A 644 0.65 -2.62 -5.41
N HIS A 645 1.06 -1.67 -6.23
CA HIS A 645 2.07 -1.88 -7.27
C HIS A 645 3.47 -1.75 -6.65
N LEU A 646 4.25 -2.81 -6.62
CA LEU A 646 5.52 -2.82 -5.89
C LEU A 646 6.64 -1.99 -6.54
N ARG A 647 6.46 -1.52 -7.78
CA ARG A 647 7.47 -0.73 -8.50
C ARG A 647 7.45 0.75 -8.11
N ASP A 648 6.26 1.33 -8.03
CA ASP A 648 6.03 2.74 -7.73
C ASP A 648 5.34 2.94 -6.38
N LEU A 649 4.98 1.85 -5.69
CA LEU A 649 4.27 1.80 -4.42
C LEU A 649 2.90 2.47 -4.48
N SER A 650 2.37 2.68 -5.69
CA SER A 650 1.03 3.23 -5.87
C SER A 650 -0.02 2.27 -5.31
N VAL A 651 -1.01 2.86 -4.63
CA VAL A 651 -2.09 2.14 -3.99
C VAL A 651 -3.40 2.48 -4.70
N SER A 652 -4.15 1.46 -5.11
CA SER A 652 -5.53 1.61 -5.57
C SER A 652 -6.49 0.86 -4.68
N TYR A 653 -7.71 1.38 -4.58
CA TYR A 653 -8.78 0.83 -3.76
C TYR A 653 -9.99 0.57 -4.63
N GLU A 654 -10.70 -0.51 -4.30
CA GLU A 654 -12.01 -0.81 -4.85
C GLU A 654 -12.94 -1.09 -3.67
N ASP A 655 -13.93 -0.21 -3.46
CA ASP A 655 -14.97 -0.40 -2.45
C ASP A 655 -16.15 -1.18 -3.05
N TYR A 656 -16.60 -2.18 -2.32
CA TYR A 656 -17.68 -3.07 -2.69
C TYR A 656 -18.80 -3.09 -1.63
N SER A 657 -18.73 -2.25 -0.59
CA SER A 657 -19.73 -2.16 0.49
C SER A 657 -21.16 -1.95 -0.04
N ASP A 658 -21.30 -1.05 -1.02
CA ASP A 658 -22.57 -0.66 -1.64
C ASP A 658 -22.76 -1.28 -3.04
N ALA A 659 -21.83 -2.16 -3.46
CA ALA A 659 -21.91 -2.80 -4.76
C ALA A 659 -23.13 -3.73 -4.81
N TYR A 660 -23.95 -3.59 -5.85
CA TYR A 660 -25.15 -4.40 -6.00
C TYR A 660 -24.88 -5.89 -6.26
N ASN A 661 -23.70 -6.24 -6.78
CA ASN A 661 -23.30 -7.62 -7.08
C ASN A 661 -21.81 -7.84 -6.78
N PRO A 662 -21.41 -7.81 -5.50
CA PRO A 662 -20.01 -7.84 -5.11
C PRO A 662 -19.40 -9.22 -5.37
N PRO A 663 -18.06 -9.31 -5.53
CA PRO A 663 -17.36 -10.58 -5.49
C PRO A 663 -17.60 -11.29 -4.16
N ILE A 664 -17.67 -12.62 -4.16
CA ILE A 664 -17.78 -13.43 -2.94
C ILE A 664 -16.59 -14.35 -2.78
N LEU A 665 -16.32 -14.75 -1.54
CA LEU A 665 -15.34 -15.79 -1.24
C LEU A 665 -16.01 -17.16 -1.12
N VAL A 666 -15.43 -18.16 -1.77
CA VAL A 666 -15.82 -19.58 -1.70
C VAL A 666 -14.62 -20.40 -1.25
N LYS A 667 -14.82 -21.66 -0.82
CA LYS A 667 -13.75 -22.60 -0.43
C LYS A 667 -12.80 -22.03 0.63
N LYS A 668 -13.35 -21.47 1.70
CA LYS A 668 -12.56 -20.76 2.73
C LYS A 668 -11.50 -21.64 3.38
N GLU A 669 -11.72 -22.95 3.47
CA GLU A 669 -10.75 -23.93 3.96
C GLU A 669 -9.46 -23.98 3.13
N ALA A 670 -9.50 -23.59 1.85
CA ALA A 670 -8.30 -23.55 1.01
C ALA A 670 -7.37 -22.38 1.33
N PHE A 671 -7.85 -21.37 2.06
CA PHE A 671 -7.08 -20.16 2.41
C PHE A 671 -6.43 -20.25 3.80
N VAL A 672 -6.82 -21.22 4.63
CA VAL A 672 -6.37 -21.40 6.01
C VAL A 672 -5.80 -22.81 6.22
N ASN A 673 -5.04 -23.03 7.29
CA ASN A 673 -4.50 -24.36 7.62
C ASN A 673 -5.49 -25.17 8.47
N PRO A 674 -5.26 -26.49 8.66
CA PRO A 674 -6.11 -27.34 9.50
C PRO A 674 -6.23 -26.94 10.97
N ASN A 675 -5.26 -26.17 11.48
CA ASN A 675 -5.26 -25.69 12.87
C ASN A 675 -6.13 -24.45 13.07
N TYR A 676 -6.64 -23.85 11.99
CA TYR A 676 -7.51 -22.68 12.07
C TYR A 676 -8.81 -23.02 12.81
N PRO A 677 -9.29 -22.21 13.77
CA PRO A 677 -10.41 -22.56 14.66
C PRO A 677 -11.71 -23.02 13.97
N HIS A 678 -11.94 -22.57 12.73
CA HIS A 678 -13.13 -22.90 11.95
C HIS A 678 -12.87 -23.75 10.69
N TYR A 679 -11.66 -24.31 10.55
CA TYR A 679 -11.27 -25.09 9.37
C TYR A 679 -12.25 -26.22 9.05
N GLU A 680 -12.54 -27.12 10.00
CA GLU A 680 -13.43 -28.27 9.77
C GLU A 680 -14.86 -27.84 9.39
N LYS A 681 -15.30 -26.69 9.90
CA LYS A 681 -16.60 -26.11 9.56
C LYS A 681 -16.65 -25.66 8.10
N PHE A 682 -15.58 -25.01 7.61
CA PHE A 682 -15.45 -24.57 6.23
C PHE A 682 -15.29 -25.77 5.29
N ALA A 683 -14.39 -26.70 5.61
CA ALA A 683 -14.13 -27.89 4.81
C ALA A 683 -15.38 -28.76 4.65
N LYS A 684 -16.20 -28.89 5.71
CA LYS A 684 -17.48 -29.61 5.64
C LYS A 684 -18.48 -28.95 4.69
N LEU A 685 -18.56 -27.62 4.68
CA LEU A 685 -19.42 -26.89 3.77
C LEU A 685 -18.97 -27.11 2.32
N THR A 686 -17.68 -26.95 2.03
CA THR A 686 -17.16 -27.12 0.67
C THR A 686 -17.31 -28.55 0.15
N ARG A 687 -17.11 -29.58 0.99
CA ARG A 687 -17.43 -30.97 0.62
C ARG A 687 -18.92 -31.16 0.25
N GLN A 688 -19.84 -30.46 0.92
CA GLN A 688 -21.27 -30.51 0.58
C GLN A 688 -21.55 -29.83 -0.77
N GLU A 689 -20.87 -28.73 -1.07
CA GLU A 689 -21.02 -27.98 -2.32
C GLU A 689 -20.42 -28.74 -3.51
N GLU A 690 -19.24 -29.34 -3.33
CA GLU A 690 -18.59 -30.21 -4.31
C GLU A 690 -19.42 -31.45 -4.62
N LYS A 691 -20.07 -32.05 -3.61
CA LYS A 691 -21.01 -33.17 -3.82
C LYS A 691 -22.16 -32.80 -4.76
N LEU A 692 -22.63 -31.55 -4.69
CA LEU A 692 -23.67 -31.03 -5.58
C LEU A 692 -23.12 -30.59 -6.94
N GLY A 693 -21.80 -30.56 -7.13
CA GLY A 693 -21.15 -30.13 -8.36
C GLY A 693 -21.29 -28.63 -8.60
N ILE A 694 -21.46 -27.86 -7.52
CA ILE A 694 -21.58 -26.40 -7.58
C ILE A 694 -20.34 -25.76 -8.22
N PHE A 695 -19.19 -26.42 -8.15
CA PHE A 695 -17.91 -25.95 -8.68
C PHE A 695 -17.47 -26.62 -9.99
N ASP A 696 -18.31 -27.44 -10.64
CA ASP A 696 -17.94 -28.17 -11.86
C ASP A 696 -17.80 -27.26 -13.11
N GLY A 697 -18.25 -26.01 -13.03
CA GLY A 697 -18.11 -24.97 -14.06
C GLY A 697 -17.11 -23.87 -13.69
N SER A 698 -17.31 -22.66 -14.24
CA SER A 698 -16.59 -21.48 -13.74
C SER A 698 -16.96 -21.25 -12.27
N VAL A 699 -15.95 -21.19 -11.38
CA VAL A 699 -16.14 -20.85 -9.96
C VAL A 699 -17.02 -19.61 -9.88
N VAL A 700 -18.18 -19.70 -9.21
CA VAL A 700 -19.10 -18.59 -9.03
C VAL A 700 -18.38 -17.49 -8.26
N LYS A 701 -18.22 -16.31 -8.87
CA LYS A 701 -17.39 -15.24 -8.29
C LYS A 701 -18.20 -14.11 -7.70
N LYS A 702 -19.48 -13.97 -8.04
CA LYS A 702 -20.32 -12.84 -7.59
C LYS A 702 -21.57 -13.27 -6.84
N TYR A 703 -22.05 -12.40 -5.96
CA TYR A 703 -23.15 -12.71 -5.05
C TYR A 703 -24.45 -13.16 -5.74
N ARG A 704 -24.87 -12.52 -6.83
CA ARG A 704 -26.15 -12.84 -7.49
C ARG A 704 -26.06 -14.12 -8.32
N GLU A 705 -24.89 -14.38 -8.89
CA GLU A 705 -24.57 -15.66 -9.52
C GLU A 705 -24.62 -16.78 -8.48
N TRP A 706 -24.16 -16.51 -7.26
CA TRP A 706 -24.21 -17.46 -6.14
C TRP A 706 -25.62 -17.76 -5.68
N VAL A 707 -26.45 -16.72 -5.49
CA VAL A 707 -27.87 -16.89 -5.18
C VAL A 707 -28.53 -17.75 -6.26
N LYS A 708 -28.37 -17.38 -7.54
CA LYS A 708 -28.93 -18.15 -8.66
C LYS A 708 -28.43 -19.60 -8.67
N CYS A 709 -27.15 -19.84 -8.38
CA CYS A 709 -26.59 -21.19 -8.30
C CYS A 709 -27.26 -22.03 -7.20
N LEU A 710 -27.51 -21.45 -6.02
CA LEU A 710 -28.24 -22.12 -4.95
C LEU A 710 -29.69 -22.44 -5.34
N GLU A 711 -30.36 -21.51 -6.02
CA GLU A 711 -31.71 -21.73 -6.56
C GLU A 711 -31.73 -22.85 -7.60
N ASP A 712 -30.77 -22.84 -8.52
CA ASP A 712 -30.67 -23.81 -9.60
C ASP A 712 -30.37 -25.23 -9.10
N ASN A 713 -29.69 -25.32 -7.95
CA ASN A 713 -29.40 -26.57 -7.24
C ASN A 713 -30.43 -26.90 -6.15
N CYS A 714 -31.54 -26.14 -6.05
CA CYS A 714 -32.61 -26.37 -5.07
C CYS A 714 -32.14 -26.44 -3.61
N VAL A 715 -31.10 -25.68 -3.27
CA VAL A 715 -30.49 -25.65 -1.94
C VAL A 715 -30.48 -24.26 -1.35
N ARG A 716 -30.30 -24.19 -0.03
CA ARG A 716 -30.08 -22.96 0.74
C ARG A 716 -29.04 -23.22 1.81
N ILE A 717 -28.37 -22.16 2.23
CA ILE A 717 -27.38 -22.23 3.30
C ILE A 717 -27.98 -21.68 4.59
N LYS A 718 -27.78 -22.39 5.70
CA LYS A 718 -28.09 -21.89 7.06
C LYS A 718 -26.89 -22.14 7.95
N GLY A 719 -26.22 -21.07 8.38
CA GLY A 719 -24.88 -21.17 8.97
C GLY A 719 -23.88 -21.65 7.92
N HIS A 720 -23.07 -22.67 8.24
CA HIS A 720 -22.11 -23.29 7.31
C HIS A 720 -22.55 -24.70 6.92
N LYS A 721 -23.84 -24.85 6.59
CA LYS A 721 -24.43 -26.12 6.15
C LYS A 721 -25.44 -25.88 5.04
N LEU A 722 -25.40 -26.75 4.04
CA LEU A 722 -26.37 -26.80 2.96
C LEU A 722 -27.61 -27.61 3.36
N PHE A 723 -28.77 -27.11 2.97
CA PHE A 723 -30.07 -27.74 3.14
C PHE A 723 -30.84 -27.69 1.83
N TRP A 724 -31.60 -28.73 1.52
CA TRP A 724 -32.57 -28.69 0.43
C TRP A 724 -33.67 -27.67 0.74
N ARG A 725 -34.12 -26.97 -0.29
CA ARG A 725 -35.25 -26.05 -0.22
C ARG A 725 -36.55 -26.84 -0.11
N SER A 726 -37.42 -26.43 0.81
CA SER A 726 -38.74 -27.05 1.01
C SER A 726 -39.76 -26.65 -0.05
N ASP A 727 -39.50 -25.56 -0.76
CA ASP A 727 -40.33 -24.97 -1.81
C ASP A 727 -39.84 -25.31 -3.24
N ALA A 728 -38.86 -26.20 -3.37
CA ALA A 728 -38.32 -26.62 -4.66
C ALA A 728 -39.23 -27.64 -5.37
N ASP A 729 -39.19 -27.63 -6.71
CA ASP A 729 -39.88 -28.61 -7.54
C ASP A 729 -39.46 -30.07 -7.19
N PRO A 730 -40.39 -30.95 -6.80
CA PRO A 730 -40.08 -32.32 -6.37
C PRO A 730 -39.38 -33.17 -7.43
N GLU A 731 -39.64 -32.95 -8.73
CA GLU A 731 -39.00 -33.71 -9.81
C GLU A 731 -37.55 -33.27 -9.99
N ARG A 732 -37.30 -31.97 -10.09
CA ARG A 732 -35.95 -31.39 -10.13
C ARG A 732 -35.11 -31.80 -8.91
N LEU A 733 -35.72 -31.81 -7.72
CA LEU A 733 -35.05 -32.21 -6.48
C LEU A 733 -34.59 -33.67 -6.53
N LYS A 734 -35.43 -34.60 -7.02
CA LYS A 734 -35.07 -36.02 -7.16
C LYS A 734 -33.90 -36.23 -8.13
N ILE A 735 -33.88 -35.51 -9.25
CA ILE A 735 -32.79 -35.57 -10.24
C ILE A 735 -31.48 -35.14 -9.61
N LEU A 736 -31.46 -33.98 -8.92
CA LEU A 736 -30.26 -33.44 -8.27
C LEU A 736 -29.78 -34.33 -7.11
N GLN A 737 -30.69 -34.89 -6.31
CA GLN A 737 -30.33 -35.84 -5.25
C GLN A 737 -29.71 -37.12 -5.81
N LYS A 738 -30.25 -37.64 -6.92
CA LYS A 738 -29.70 -38.81 -7.62
C LYS A 738 -28.29 -38.51 -8.14
N ALA A 739 -28.09 -37.40 -8.84
CA ALA A 739 -26.78 -36.98 -9.34
C ALA A 739 -25.75 -36.82 -8.20
N ALA A 740 -26.15 -36.21 -7.07
CA ALA A 740 -25.31 -36.05 -5.89
C ALA A 740 -24.96 -37.40 -5.22
N SER A 741 -25.84 -38.41 -5.30
CA SER A 741 -25.60 -39.76 -4.80
C SER A 741 -24.70 -40.57 -5.74
N GLU A 742 -24.84 -40.40 -7.05
CA GLU A 742 -23.98 -41.03 -8.05
C GLU A 742 -22.54 -40.55 -7.94
N ARG A 743 -22.32 -39.26 -7.64
CA ARG A 743 -20.99 -38.70 -7.32
C ARG A 743 -20.35 -39.28 -6.05
N GLN A 744 -21.12 -39.88 -5.14
CA GLN A 744 -20.60 -40.54 -3.93
C GLN A 744 -20.26 -42.02 -4.12
N SER A 745 -20.68 -42.64 -5.22
CA SER A 745 -20.39 -44.04 -5.46
C SER A 745 -18.93 -44.16 -5.92
N PRO A 746 -18.05 -44.89 -5.21
CA PRO A 746 -16.69 -45.11 -5.71
C PRO A 746 -16.82 -45.80 -7.06
N LYS A 747 -16.29 -45.19 -8.13
CA LYS A 747 -16.13 -45.88 -9.41
C LYS A 747 -15.32 -47.14 -9.13
N MET A 748 -15.97 -48.29 -9.20
CA MET A 748 -15.31 -49.58 -9.19
C MET A 748 -14.20 -49.58 -10.25
N ALA A 749 -13.03 -50.05 -9.84
CA ALA A 749 -12.02 -50.55 -10.76
C ALA A 749 -12.67 -51.47 -11.80
N THR A 750 -12.57 -51.13 -13.08
CA THR A 750 -12.55 -52.07 -14.21
C THR A 750 -12.31 -51.30 -15.51
N ASN A 751 -11.02 -51.14 -15.87
CA ASN A 751 -10.53 -51.29 -17.25
C ASN A 751 -9.00 -51.40 -17.26
N ALA A 752 -8.49 -52.40 -16.54
CA ALA A 752 -7.19 -53.03 -16.76
C ALA A 752 -7.29 -54.43 -16.17
N GLY A 753 -7.85 -55.38 -16.92
CA GLY A 753 -8.13 -56.72 -16.42
C GLY A 753 -9.11 -57.50 -17.30
N LYS A 754 -8.80 -57.59 -18.60
CA LYS A 754 -9.43 -58.58 -19.48
C LYS A 754 -8.57 -58.90 -20.71
N ILE A 755 -7.34 -59.34 -20.46
CA ILE A 755 -6.68 -60.38 -21.27
C ILE A 755 -5.95 -61.28 -20.28
N GLU A 756 -6.68 -62.19 -19.66
CA GLU A 756 -6.14 -63.44 -19.14
C GLU A 756 -7.32 -64.37 -18.83
N ARG A 757 -7.58 -65.29 -19.77
CA ARG A 757 -8.17 -66.61 -19.54
C ARG A 757 -8.19 -67.39 -20.86
N THR A 758 -7.02 -67.95 -21.15
CA THR A 758 -6.77 -69.23 -21.85
C THR A 758 -5.36 -69.59 -21.39
N ALA A 759 -5.02 -70.73 -20.80
CA ALA A 759 -5.72 -71.96 -20.52
C ALA A 759 -4.97 -72.67 -19.36
N GLU A 760 -5.69 -73.48 -18.61
CA GLU A 760 -5.17 -74.46 -17.66
C GLU A 760 -5.07 -75.80 -18.40
N ALA A 761 -3.87 -76.42 -18.39
CA ALA A 761 -3.48 -77.83 -18.70
C ALA A 761 -2.08 -77.79 -19.35
N ALA A 762 -1.00 -77.93 -18.58
CA ALA A 762 -0.39 -79.21 -18.19
C ALA A 762 0.03 -80.07 -19.39
N GLU A 763 1.34 -80.13 -19.68
CA GLU A 763 2.15 -81.35 -19.88
C GLU A 763 3.49 -81.04 -20.59
N ASP A 764 4.53 -81.68 -20.06
CA ASP A 764 5.66 -82.30 -20.78
C ASP A 764 6.85 -81.47 -21.33
N THR A 765 7.97 -81.68 -20.62
CA THR A 765 9.31 -82.13 -21.08
C THR A 765 10.25 -81.23 -21.92
N GLU A 766 11.48 -81.22 -21.42
CA GLU A 766 12.77 -81.40 -22.11
C GLU A 766 13.52 -80.22 -22.77
N ASP A 767 14.70 -79.99 -22.18
CA ASP A 767 16.05 -79.90 -22.77
C ASP A 767 16.57 -78.68 -23.57
N GLY A 768 17.82 -78.34 -23.21
CA GLY A 768 18.90 -77.82 -24.08
C GLY A 768 19.06 -76.30 -24.12
N LYS A 769 20.08 -75.69 -23.48
CA LYS A 769 21.53 -75.57 -23.80
C LYS A 769 21.91 -74.44 -24.78
N GLU A 770 23.09 -73.87 -24.49
CA GLU A 770 23.96 -72.91 -25.21
C GLU A 770 23.69 -71.41 -24.93
N GLU A 771 24.54 -70.67 -24.20
CA GLU A 771 25.98 -70.28 -24.36
C GLU A 771 26.22 -69.04 -25.26
N GLY A 772 27.09 -68.13 -24.77
CA GLY A 772 27.69 -66.97 -25.47
C GLY A 772 27.48 -65.62 -24.73
N GLU A 773 28.33 -65.15 -23.81
CA GLU A 773 29.64 -64.42 -23.98
C GLU A 773 29.51 -63.11 -24.81
N GLU A 774 30.03 -61.91 -24.49
CA GLU A 774 31.23 -61.37 -23.80
C GLU A 774 30.94 -59.89 -23.39
N VAL A 775 31.22 -59.36 -22.19
CA VAL A 775 32.46 -58.77 -21.63
C VAL A 775 33.10 -57.58 -22.41
N MET A 776 33.07 -56.38 -21.79
CA MET A 776 34.16 -55.37 -21.68
C MET A 776 33.69 -54.24 -20.71
N SER A 777 34.15 -54.07 -19.45
CA SER A 777 35.46 -53.58 -18.97
C SER A 777 35.87 -52.24 -19.62
N LEU A 778 36.32 -51.16 -18.98
CA LEU A 778 36.75 -50.84 -17.61
C LEU A 778 37.00 -49.31 -17.52
N ARG A 779 36.78 -48.75 -16.33
CA ARG A 779 37.54 -47.72 -15.58
C ARG A 779 38.02 -46.39 -16.20
N GLU A 780 37.53 -45.34 -15.55
CA GLU A 780 38.25 -44.27 -14.84
C GLU A 780 39.81 -44.24 -14.87
N GLU A 781 40.36 -43.07 -15.23
CA GLU A 781 41.42 -42.37 -14.49
C GLU A 781 41.59 -40.92 -15.02
N LYS A 782 41.06 -39.92 -14.28
CA LYS A 782 41.78 -38.72 -13.79
C LYS A 782 40.85 -37.67 -13.21
#